data_AF-A0A351AGM4-F1
#
_entry.id   AF-A0A351AGM4-F1
#
_cell.length_a   1.000
_cell.length_b   1.000
_cell.length_c   1.000
_cell.angle_alpha   90.00
_cell.angle_beta   90.00
_cell.angle_gamma   90.00
#
_symmetry.space_group_name_H-M   'P 1'
#
loop_
_entity.id
_entity.type
_entity.pdbx_description
1 polymer ?
#
loop_
_entity_poly.entity_id
_entity_poly.type
_entity_poly.pdbx_seq_one_letter_code
_entity_poly.pdbx_strand_id
1 'polypeptide(L)'
;MIEPEKLPYGPFAGIVKGLSPTNTPAPYAQDAKNVVIVDASIRPRPGYAALSAAPSGHTATSLLAYVAGNQSGSLAEEILSIETRSGNTRPYSVNPTTGVRTEITEGGVSQNLTPGVWECAAFEGRAIVHRRGAGSVYAHTIGQANDWELLDQPRPADATAPVLIEFEDQEAGTETPTPPTSYSWAGLTAPNVTNTGGGSECPVAYDAVVGSDLELLPSNGGVLYNWYGVEIDLTGTTAGALDLSAATDIILTIERVDGARWLAPPATPWGWSIGSGNAQIWITNDVATEVELENGGVNEIKSLDGTYRYELRGRIPVASRGAGLTVTEELRLKLPGNGDSNSVAANRDKKWRLRALTIVAPTVTPPSPTLGTPNERVRFGYAPFDSRRQVEAENVTAGAWLRLEAPNRYGADVSSAASFYGNKPTLSTDAPGVPADSVRWYYQRATDNVWRLMATRPVADVSFAVTLTKAALDVLPERVAPAAEMLGSPEFVFAHAGSAWYLYNRGTRNVRISNQGVAERLNKPTDDLLDTTRGATWTLADNASDAPMWGASAGQAAIILGQRGAYSMFGLTPTTMTPPKQLADSRGVYGRAAARWRGDNGQPGVIYLAADLNLWLAYAAEGVAGDAGGYVEEVSPLNKGVIADWLQITSSTDPMTVTMAVDPVEDCVWVLKGTRAVVLRRPSLLDGKRPLELMEYAGAGWTHATTDPRRGVRLARAGGIIDSLERHPTTFQKITGTNIDGGLPMPVGHYTPARVIAPRCLLRRVSVIRPTFAQPVDITVTSTEKPATNYTIAANRRSVQLSQSQIGDVHDVRLVVPEGHAGIDKVELEIWMSAPNHP
;
A
#
# COMPACT_ATOMS: atom_id res chain seq x y z
N MET A 1 -61.36 -7.95 -59.98
CA MET A 1 -60.31 -8.89 -59.54
C MET A 1 -59.13 -8.03 -59.13
N ILE A 2 -58.83 -7.96 -57.84
CA ILE A 2 -57.61 -7.29 -57.38
C ILE A 2 -56.48 -8.31 -57.61
N GLU A 3 -55.45 -7.92 -58.35
CA GLU A 3 -54.30 -8.80 -58.57
C GLU A 3 -53.64 -9.15 -57.24
N PRO A 4 -53.26 -10.41 -57.02
CA PRO A 4 -52.60 -10.83 -55.79
C PRO A 4 -51.26 -10.13 -55.66
N GLU A 5 -51.08 -9.37 -54.58
CA GLU A 5 -49.80 -8.74 -54.28
C GLU A 5 -48.91 -9.78 -53.59
N LYS A 6 -47.75 -10.05 -54.20
CA LYS A 6 -46.69 -10.79 -53.51
C LYS A 6 -45.87 -9.78 -52.75
N LEU A 7 -45.88 -9.88 -51.42
CA LEU A 7 -44.99 -9.07 -50.58
C LEU A 7 -43.69 -9.85 -50.35
N PRO A 8 -42.57 -9.43 -50.98
CA PRO A 8 -41.27 -10.03 -50.74
C PRO A 8 -40.67 -9.47 -49.44
N TYR A 9 -40.38 -10.32 -48.46
CA TYR A 9 -39.58 -9.91 -47.29
C TYR A 9 -38.07 -9.97 -47.58
N GLY A 10 -37.68 -9.60 -48.82
CA GLY A 10 -36.31 -9.54 -49.37
C GLY A 10 -35.46 -10.82 -49.22
N PRO A 11 -34.28 -10.94 -49.87
CA PRO A 11 -33.21 -11.70 -49.22
C PRO A 11 -33.08 -11.16 -47.80
N PHE A 12 -32.80 -11.95 -46.78
CA PHE A 12 -32.64 -11.40 -45.42
C PHE A 12 -31.51 -10.36 -45.34
N ALA A 13 -30.62 -10.28 -46.35
CA ALA A 13 -29.73 -9.11 -46.61
C ALA A 13 -30.26 -8.05 -47.60
N GLY A 14 -31.18 -8.40 -48.49
CA GLY A 14 -31.64 -7.59 -49.63
C GLY A 14 -32.96 -6.83 -49.41
N ILE A 15 -33.48 -6.77 -48.18
CA ILE A 15 -34.45 -5.73 -47.76
C ILE A 15 -33.88 -4.30 -47.99
N VAL A 16 -32.56 -4.19 -48.22
CA VAL A 16 -31.82 -2.93 -48.33
C VAL A 16 -31.75 -2.30 -49.72
N LYS A 17 -32.03 -3.01 -50.83
CA LYS A 17 -31.77 -2.44 -52.19
C LYS A 17 -32.93 -2.43 -53.18
N GLY A 18 -34.14 -2.82 -52.81
CA GLY A 18 -35.18 -3.12 -53.81
C GLY A 18 -36.56 -2.45 -53.70
N LEU A 19 -36.88 -1.71 -52.64
CA LEU A 19 -38.27 -1.22 -52.44
C LEU A 19 -38.31 0.29 -52.21
N SER A 20 -39.21 0.95 -52.95
CA SER A 20 -39.54 2.37 -52.85
C SER A 20 -39.68 2.82 -51.38
N PRO A 21 -39.18 4.01 -50.99
CA PRO A 21 -39.29 4.57 -49.63
C PRO A 21 -40.72 4.65 -49.06
N THR A 22 -41.76 4.53 -49.90
CA THR A 22 -43.17 4.59 -49.48
C THR A 22 -43.73 3.28 -48.95
N ASN A 23 -43.08 2.12 -49.18
CA ASN A 23 -43.65 0.80 -48.88
C ASN A 23 -42.82 -0.03 -47.87
N THR A 24 -41.89 0.59 -47.16
CA THR A 24 -40.98 -0.10 -46.24
C THR A 24 -41.22 0.38 -44.79
N PRO A 25 -42.20 -0.19 -44.04
CA PRO A 25 -42.38 0.06 -42.61
C PRO A 25 -41.09 -0.03 -41.79
N ALA A 26 -40.96 0.86 -40.82
CA ALA A 26 -39.69 1.17 -40.16
C ALA A 26 -39.02 0.06 -39.28
N PRO A 27 -39.61 -1.12 -38.94
CA PRO A 27 -38.88 -2.19 -38.25
C PRO A 27 -39.08 -3.59 -38.88
N TYR A 28 -38.16 -4.05 -39.74
CA TYR A 28 -38.23 -5.37 -40.39
C TYR A 28 -37.50 -6.51 -39.64
N ALA A 29 -37.34 -6.40 -38.33
CA ALA A 29 -36.95 -7.53 -37.50
C ALA A 29 -37.56 -7.35 -36.11
N GLN A 30 -38.50 -8.21 -35.75
CA GLN A 30 -38.92 -8.37 -34.36
C GLN A 30 -38.79 -9.87 -34.05
N ASP A 31 -38.16 -10.22 -32.94
CA ASP A 31 -38.04 -11.58 -32.40
C ASP A 31 -37.30 -12.62 -33.26
N ALA A 32 -35.99 -12.73 -33.04
CA ALA A 32 -35.15 -13.84 -33.47
C ALA A 32 -34.69 -14.63 -32.23
N LYS A 33 -35.07 -15.90 -32.10
CA LYS A 33 -34.57 -16.81 -31.05
C LYS A 33 -33.79 -17.94 -31.68
N ASN A 34 -32.55 -18.16 -31.25
CA ASN A 34 -31.69 -19.27 -31.70
C ASN A 34 -31.40 -19.30 -33.21
N VAL A 35 -31.46 -18.14 -33.84
CA VAL A 35 -31.13 -17.97 -35.25
C VAL A 35 -30.27 -16.73 -35.42
N VAL A 36 -29.45 -16.73 -36.46
CA VAL A 36 -28.55 -15.65 -36.84
C VAL A 36 -28.72 -15.33 -38.32
N ILE A 37 -28.42 -14.10 -38.72
CA ILE A 37 -28.42 -13.71 -40.13
C ILE A 37 -26.98 -13.74 -40.62
N VAL A 38 -26.67 -14.67 -41.52
CA VAL A 38 -25.33 -14.87 -42.10
C VAL A 38 -25.46 -14.99 -43.61
N ASP A 39 -24.67 -14.20 -44.36
CA ASP A 39 -24.67 -14.19 -45.82
C ASP A 39 -26.07 -14.09 -46.45
N ALA A 40 -26.90 -13.13 -45.98
CA ALA A 40 -28.28 -12.98 -46.45
C ALA A 40 -29.24 -14.13 -46.13
N SER A 41 -28.82 -15.10 -45.34
CA SER A 41 -29.62 -16.26 -44.95
C SER A 41 -29.86 -16.24 -43.45
N ILE A 42 -31.07 -16.59 -43.01
CA ILE A 42 -31.29 -17.00 -41.62
C ILE A 42 -30.75 -18.41 -41.47
N ARG A 43 -29.85 -18.60 -40.50
CA ARG A 43 -29.28 -19.89 -40.13
C ARG A 43 -29.54 -20.17 -38.65
N PRO A 44 -29.55 -21.45 -38.24
CA PRO A 44 -29.46 -21.80 -36.82
C PRO A 44 -28.26 -21.09 -36.19
N ARG A 45 -28.39 -20.63 -34.94
CA ARG A 45 -27.26 -20.02 -34.23
C ARG A 45 -26.11 -21.03 -34.08
N PRO A 46 -24.85 -20.56 -33.99
CA PRO A 46 -23.76 -21.42 -33.57
C PRO A 46 -23.98 -21.99 -32.16
N GLY A 47 -23.44 -23.18 -31.92
CA GLY A 47 -23.47 -23.85 -30.62
C GLY A 47 -22.34 -23.46 -29.69
N TYR A 48 -22.23 -24.18 -28.57
CA TYR A 48 -21.06 -24.20 -27.70
C TYR A 48 -20.42 -25.60 -27.65
N ALA A 49 -19.15 -25.66 -27.28
CA ALA A 49 -18.42 -26.92 -27.09
C ALA A 49 -17.55 -26.85 -25.84
N ALA A 50 -17.55 -27.92 -25.05
CA ALA A 50 -16.73 -27.99 -23.85
C ALA A 50 -15.24 -27.94 -24.22
N LEU A 51 -14.51 -27.01 -23.62
CA LEU A 51 -13.04 -26.95 -23.65
C LEU A 51 -12.43 -28.09 -22.83
N SER A 52 -13.09 -28.45 -21.72
CA SER A 52 -12.67 -29.54 -20.84
C SER A 52 -13.86 -30.12 -20.10
N ALA A 53 -13.70 -31.36 -19.62
CA ALA A 53 -14.67 -31.99 -18.73
C ALA A 53 -14.74 -31.28 -17.37
N ALA A 54 -15.84 -31.52 -16.65
CA ALA A 54 -16.00 -31.06 -15.27
C ALA A 54 -14.89 -31.66 -14.39
N PRO A 55 -14.18 -30.85 -13.59
CA PRO A 55 -13.23 -31.39 -12.62
C PRO A 55 -13.96 -32.18 -11.52
N SER A 56 -13.33 -33.26 -11.04
CA SER A 56 -13.91 -34.10 -9.98
C SER A 56 -14.16 -33.29 -8.70
N GLY A 57 -15.31 -33.51 -8.07
CA GLY A 57 -15.70 -32.84 -6.83
C GLY A 57 -16.03 -31.34 -6.97
N HIS A 58 -16.11 -30.80 -8.20
CA HIS A 58 -16.44 -29.39 -8.42
C HIS A 58 -17.85 -29.05 -7.94
N THR A 59 -17.98 -27.92 -7.25
CA THR A 59 -19.25 -27.44 -6.69
C THR A 59 -19.55 -25.99 -7.04
N ALA A 60 -18.53 -25.15 -7.28
CA ALA A 60 -18.72 -23.77 -7.67
C ALA A 60 -17.50 -23.22 -8.41
N THR A 61 -17.75 -22.32 -9.36
CA THR A 61 -16.75 -21.43 -9.93
C THR A 61 -17.00 -20.01 -9.40
N SER A 62 -15.94 -19.37 -8.94
CA SER A 62 -15.95 -18.07 -8.25
C SER A 62 -15.21 -16.97 -9.02
N LEU A 63 -14.36 -17.36 -9.98
CA LEU A 63 -13.66 -16.49 -10.93
C LEU A 63 -13.46 -17.24 -12.23
N LEU A 64 -13.59 -16.54 -13.35
CA LEU A 64 -13.10 -16.96 -14.67
C LEU A 64 -12.59 -15.72 -15.40
N ALA A 65 -11.28 -15.61 -15.59
CA ALA A 65 -10.67 -14.47 -16.27
C ALA A 65 -9.52 -14.92 -17.17
N TYR A 66 -9.56 -14.55 -18.44
CA TYR A 66 -8.44 -14.68 -19.35
C TYR A 66 -7.43 -13.59 -19.02
N VAL A 67 -6.18 -14.00 -18.80
CA VAL A 67 -5.07 -13.10 -18.53
C VAL A 67 -3.90 -13.48 -19.43
N ALA A 68 -3.20 -12.46 -19.91
CA ALA A 68 -2.01 -12.61 -20.73
C ALA A 68 -0.96 -11.60 -20.29
N GLY A 69 0.29 -12.01 -20.32
CA GLY A 69 1.41 -11.24 -19.80
C GLY A 69 2.73 -11.66 -20.42
N ASN A 70 3.71 -10.77 -20.45
CA ASN A 70 5.04 -11.10 -20.93
C ASN A 70 5.92 -11.53 -19.75
N GLN A 71 6.29 -12.82 -19.70
CA GLN A 71 7.25 -13.34 -18.73
C GLN A 71 8.57 -13.62 -19.43
N SER A 72 9.65 -12.97 -18.99
CA SER A 72 11.03 -13.24 -19.44
C SER A 72 11.19 -13.19 -20.96
N GLY A 73 10.43 -12.31 -21.64
CA GLY A 73 10.46 -12.15 -23.11
C GLY A 73 9.55 -13.09 -23.89
N SER A 74 8.74 -13.92 -23.21
CA SER A 74 7.72 -14.79 -23.83
C SER A 74 6.32 -14.42 -23.37
N LEU A 75 5.36 -14.39 -24.32
CA LEU A 75 3.95 -14.22 -23.99
C LEU A 75 3.41 -15.48 -23.31
N ALA A 76 3.03 -15.35 -22.04
CA ALA A 76 2.26 -16.35 -21.31
C ALA A 76 0.77 -15.98 -21.35
N GLU A 77 -0.09 -16.98 -21.52
CA GLU A 77 -1.55 -16.85 -21.57
C GLU A 77 -2.17 -17.93 -20.70
N GLU A 78 -3.16 -17.58 -19.88
CA GLU A 78 -3.96 -18.55 -19.14
C GLU A 78 -5.39 -18.05 -18.91
N ILE A 79 -6.30 -18.98 -18.61
CA ILE A 79 -7.59 -18.66 -18.01
C ILE A 79 -7.42 -18.90 -16.51
N LEU A 80 -7.37 -17.84 -15.73
CA LEU A 80 -7.36 -17.93 -14.28
C LEU A 80 -8.77 -18.26 -13.78
N SER A 81 -8.87 -19.25 -12.91
CA SER A 81 -10.12 -19.62 -12.26
C SER A 81 -9.95 -19.80 -10.76
N ILE A 82 -11.00 -19.50 -10.00
CA ILE A 82 -11.09 -19.87 -8.58
C ILE A 82 -12.27 -20.82 -8.47
N GLU A 83 -12.00 -22.03 -7.98
CA GLU A 83 -12.98 -23.11 -7.99
C GLU A 83 -13.08 -23.76 -6.62
N THR A 84 -14.31 -24.11 -6.22
CA THR A 84 -14.58 -24.93 -5.03
C THR A 84 -14.67 -26.39 -5.43
N ARG A 85 -13.73 -27.21 -4.95
CA ARG A 85 -13.70 -28.66 -5.18
C ARG A 85 -13.63 -29.41 -3.85
N SER A 86 -14.54 -30.34 -3.64
CA SER A 86 -14.63 -31.16 -2.42
C SER A 86 -14.57 -30.31 -1.13
N GLY A 87 -15.24 -29.15 -1.14
CA GLY A 87 -15.31 -28.22 -0.01
C GLY A 87 -14.16 -27.20 0.11
N ASN A 88 -13.10 -27.30 -0.71
CA ASN A 88 -11.96 -26.36 -0.68
C ASN A 88 -12.01 -25.41 -1.87
N THR A 89 -11.85 -24.10 -1.63
CA THR A 89 -11.81 -23.09 -2.70
C THR A 89 -10.36 -22.77 -3.03
N ARG A 90 -9.94 -23.01 -4.28
CA ARG A 90 -8.54 -22.85 -4.69
C ARG A 90 -8.39 -22.14 -6.03
N PRO A 91 -7.29 -21.40 -6.24
CA PRO A 91 -6.96 -20.83 -7.55
C PRO A 91 -6.35 -21.88 -8.48
N TYR A 92 -6.70 -21.81 -9.76
CA TYR A 92 -6.22 -22.70 -10.80
C TYR A 92 -5.86 -21.90 -12.06
N SER A 93 -4.70 -22.19 -12.61
CA SER A 93 -4.33 -21.83 -13.98
C SER A 93 -4.96 -22.85 -14.93
N VAL A 94 -5.77 -22.38 -15.88
CA VAL A 94 -6.41 -23.22 -16.89
C VAL A 94 -5.81 -22.92 -18.26
N ASN A 95 -5.29 -23.95 -18.93
CA ASN A 95 -4.73 -23.79 -20.26
C ASN A 95 -5.83 -23.33 -21.25
N PRO A 96 -5.67 -22.19 -21.96
CA PRO A 96 -6.71 -21.64 -22.83
C PRO A 96 -7.08 -22.50 -24.04
N THR A 97 -6.22 -23.47 -24.38
CA THR A 97 -6.35 -24.37 -25.55
C THR A 97 -6.87 -25.74 -25.16
N THR A 98 -6.38 -26.32 -24.06
CA THR A 98 -6.72 -27.69 -23.65
C THR A 98 -7.69 -27.78 -22.48
N GLY A 99 -7.89 -26.67 -21.74
CA GLY A 99 -8.69 -26.66 -20.52
C GLY A 99 -8.10 -27.45 -19.35
N VAL A 100 -6.85 -27.94 -19.48
CA VAL A 100 -6.12 -28.59 -18.39
C VAL A 100 -5.94 -27.57 -17.25
N ARG A 101 -6.22 -28.00 -16.02
CA ARG A 101 -6.18 -27.14 -14.83
C ARG A 101 -5.00 -27.55 -13.94
N THR A 102 -4.20 -26.57 -13.58
CA THR A 102 -3.09 -26.71 -12.64
C THR A 102 -3.40 -25.84 -11.43
N GLU A 103 -3.34 -26.41 -10.23
CA GLU A 103 -3.53 -25.63 -9.00
C GLU A 103 -2.39 -24.62 -8.87
N ILE A 104 -2.73 -23.38 -8.52
CA ILE A 104 -1.73 -22.37 -8.19
C ILE A 104 -1.53 -22.39 -6.68
N THR A 105 -0.29 -22.57 -6.26
CA THR A 105 0.13 -22.71 -4.87
C THR A 105 0.91 -21.49 -4.41
N GLU A 106 1.09 -21.33 -3.09
CA GLU A 106 2.02 -20.36 -2.52
C GLU A 106 3.29 -21.11 -2.10
N GLY A 107 4.37 -20.99 -2.87
CA GLY A 107 5.62 -21.69 -2.58
C GLY A 107 5.48 -23.22 -2.55
N GLY A 108 4.52 -23.79 -3.29
CA GLY A 108 4.20 -25.23 -3.29
C GLY A 108 3.13 -25.65 -2.29
N VAL A 109 2.62 -24.74 -1.46
CA VAL A 109 1.55 -25.01 -0.49
C VAL A 109 0.18 -24.68 -1.08
N SER A 110 -0.73 -25.64 -1.05
CA SER A 110 -2.13 -25.46 -1.43
C SER A 110 -2.80 -24.36 -0.61
N GLN A 111 -3.47 -23.44 -1.30
CA GLN A 111 -4.23 -22.37 -0.68
C GLN A 111 -5.69 -22.82 -0.45
N ASN A 112 -6.29 -22.35 0.64
CA ASN A 112 -7.74 -22.48 0.86
C ASN A 112 -8.35 -21.09 0.99
N LEU A 113 -8.85 -20.58 -0.12
CA LEU A 113 -9.45 -19.26 -0.21
C LEU A 113 -10.85 -19.27 0.41
N THR A 114 -11.32 -18.10 0.83
CA THR A 114 -12.72 -17.99 1.29
C THR A 114 -13.66 -18.01 0.07
N PRO A 115 -14.75 -18.81 0.08
CA PRO A 115 -15.74 -18.79 -0.98
C PRO A 115 -16.33 -17.40 -1.22
N GLY A 116 -16.57 -17.02 -2.47
CA GLY A 116 -17.15 -15.72 -2.80
C GLY A 116 -17.07 -15.39 -4.28
N VAL A 117 -17.35 -14.14 -4.63
CA VAL A 117 -17.15 -13.60 -5.98
C VAL A 117 -15.76 -12.99 -6.03
N TRP A 118 -14.96 -13.46 -6.96
CA TRP A 118 -13.59 -13.02 -7.16
C TRP A 118 -13.43 -12.41 -8.55
N GLU A 119 -12.52 -11.46 -8.66
CA GLU A 119 -12.21 -10.75 -9.89
C GLU A 119 -10.71 -10.68 -10.11
N CYS A 120 -10.33 -10.40 -11.35
CA CYS A 120 -8.93 -10.38 -11.75
C CYS A 120 -8.68 -9.34 -12.84
N ALA A 121 -7.50 -8.72 -12.80
CA ALA A 121 -6.95 -7.91 -13.87
C ALA A 121 -5.50 -8.28 -14.14
N ALA A 122 -5.07 -8.22 -15.40
CA ALA A 122 -3.66 -8.40 -15.77
C ALA A 122 -2.90 -7.06 -15.65
N PHE A 123 -1.73 -7.09 -15.03
CA PHE A 123 -0.80 -5.96 -14.85
C PHE A 123 0.65 -6.46 -14.85
N GLU A 124 1.49 -5.93 -15.73
CA GLU A 124 2.94 -6.22 -15.80
C GLU A 124 3.33 -7.71 -15.72
N GLY A 125 2.59 -8.58 -16.42
CA GLY A 125 2.88 -10.02 -16.42
C GLY A 125 2.29 -10.78 -15.22
N ARG A 126 1.57 -10.08 -14.32
CA ARG A 126 0.87 -10.63 -13.16
C ARG A 126 -0.65 -10.50 -13.32
N ALA A 127 -1.38 -11.42 -12.73
CA ALA A 127 -2.79 -11.33 -12.45
C ALA A 127 -2.97 -10.79 -11.03
N ILE A 128 -3.62 -9.64 -10.88
CA ILE A 128 -4.05 -9.07 -9.60
C ILE A 128 -5.47 -9.56 -9.35
N VAL A 129 -5.69 -10.28 -8.25
CA VAL A 129 -6.91 -11.03 -7.98
C VAL A 129 -7.49 -10.63 -6.64
N HIS A 130 -8.76 -10.24 -6.56
CA HIS A 130 -9.37 -9.81 -5.30
C HIS A 130 -10.74 -10.41 -5.08
N ARG A 131 -11.11 -10.55 -3.81
CA ARG A 131 -12.47 -10.94 -3.42
C ARG A 131 -13.33 -9.70 -3.21
N ARG A 132 -14.54 -9.70 -3.77
CA ARG A 132 -15.47 -8.60 -3.58
C ARG A 132 -15.90 -8.48 -2.11
N GLY A 133 -15.85 -7.27 -1.58
CA GLY A 133 -16.35 -6.95 -0.24
C GLY A 133 -15.61 -7.63 0.91
N ALA A 134 -14.45 -8.26 0.67
CA ALA A 134 -13.69 -9.00 1.67
C ALA A 134 -12.18 -8.87 1.45
N GLY A 135 -11.45 -8.64 2.56
CA GLY A 135 -10.15 -7.98 2.69
C GLY A 135 -9.01 -8.29 1.72
N SER A 136 -9.01 -9.42 1.02
CA SER A 136 -7.77 -9.97 0.46
C SER A 136 -7.63 -9.72 -1.05
N VAL A 137 -6.58 -9.00 -1.42
CA VAL A 137 -6.05 -8.89 -2.79
C VAL A 137 -4.80 -9.76 -2.89
N TYR A 138 -4.69 -10.55 -3.94
CA TYR A 138 -3.57 -11.42 -4.26
C TYR A 138 -2.95 -11.03 -5.59
N ALA A 139 -1.74 -11.49 -5.84
CA ALA A 139 -1.10 -11.46 -7.13
C ALA A 139 -0.52 -12.81 -7.50
N HIS A 140 -0.49 -13.07 -8.80
CA HIS A 140 0.00 -14.31 -9.40
C HIS A 140 0.74 -13.99 -10.68
N THR A 141 1.94 -14.51 -10.93
CA THR A 141 2.65 -14.29 -12.19
C THR A 141 2.11 -15.25 -13.24
N ILE A 142 1.57 -14.69 -14.33
CA ILE A 142 0.73 -15.41 -15.29
C ILE A 142 1.46 -16.61 -15.92
N GLY A 143 0.95 -17.82 -15.71
CA GLY A 143 1.54 -19.06 -16.22
C GLY A 143 2.54 -19.76 -15.29
N GLN A 144 2.76 -19.26 -14.08
CA GLN A 144 3.46 -19.99 -13.01
C GLN A 144 2.46 -20.82 -12.19
N ALA A 145 2.94 -21.70 -11.30
CA ALA A 145 2.06 -22.55 -10.49
C ALA A 145 2.31 -22.46 -8.97
N ASN A 146 3.25 -21.63 -8.53
CA ASN A 146 3.77 -21.66 -7.15
C ASN A 146 4.03 -20.28 -6.53
N ASP A 147 3.34 -19.25 -6.98
CA ASP A 147 3.57 -17.85 -6.63
C ASP A 147 2.29 -17.06 -6.32
N TRP A 148 1.30 -17.73 -5.71
CA TRP A 148 0.10 -17.06 -5.20
C TRP A 148 0.44 -16.20 -3.97
N GLU A 149 0.63 -14.89 -4.18
CA GLU A 149 1.07 -13.94 -3.15
C GLU A 149 -0.11 -13.10 -2.64
N LEU A 150 -0.27 -12.94 -1.33
CA LEU A 150 -1.25 -12.02 -0.74
C LEU A 150 -0.68 -10.59 -0.67
N LEU A 151 -1.29 -9.65 -1.41
CA LEU A 151 -0.89 -8.24 -1.50
C LEU A 151 -1.51 -7.33 -0.42
N ASP A 152 -2.76 -7.59 -0.02
CA ASP A 152 -3.54 -6.72 0.87
C ASP A 152 -3.79 -7.43 2.21
N GLN A 153 -2.72 -7.63 2.98
CA GLN A 153 -2.83 -8.02 4.38
C GLN A 153 -3.22 -6.80 5.22
N PRO A 154 -3.84 -6.97 6.40
CA PRO A 154 -3.99 -5.85 7.33
C PRO A 154 -2.66 -5.10 7.50
N ARG A 155 -2.69 -3.77 7.59
CA ARG A 155 -1.51 -3.02 7.99
C ARG A 155 -0.93 -3.63 9.28
N PRO A 156 0.40 -3.57 9.49
CA PRO A 156 0.96 -3.93 10.79
C PRO A 156 0.24 -3.18 11.91
N ALA A 157 -0.21 -3.90 12.94
CA ALA A 157 -0.86 -3.28 14.09
C ALA A 157 0.11 -2.30 14.78
N ASP A 158 -0.44 -1.25 15.40
CA ASP A 158 0.37 -0.36 16.22
C ASP A 158 1.05 -1.15 17.34
N ALA A 159 2.33 -0.87 17.53
CA ALA A 159 3.07 -1.46 18.63
C ALA A 159 2.49 -0.97 19.97
N THR A 160 2.41 -1.89 20.94
CA THR A 160 1.97 -1.59 22.30
C THR A 160 3.14 -1.52 23.28
N ALA A 161 4.28 -2.12 22.93
CA ALA A 161 5.47 -2.11 23.77
C ALA A 161 6.23 -0.77 23.59
N PRO A 162 6.59 -0.07 24.68
CA PRO A 162 7.37 1.16 24.60
C PRO A 162 8.78 0.88 24.06
N VAL A 163 9.41 1.90 23.48
CA VAL A 163 10.85 1.83 23.17
C VAL A 163 11.64 1.77 24.46
N LEU A 164 12.49 0.75 24.59
CA LEU A 164 13.53 0.69 25.61
C LEU A 164 14.77 1.41 25.08
N ILE A 165 15.38 2.23 25.94
CA ILE A 165 16.56 3.02 25.61
C ILE A 165 17.63 2.65 26.63
N GLU A 166 18.65 1.94 26.18
CA GLU A 166 19.82 1.57 26.96
C GLU A 166 21.01 2.40 26.49
N PHE A 167 21.88 2.79 27.39
CA PHE A 167 23.14 3.45 27.06
C PHE A 167 24.26 2.46 27.38
N GLU A 168 25.30 2.34 26.53
CA GLU A 168 26.42 1.40 26.74
C GLU A 168 26.92 1.39 28.21
N ASP A 169 26.98 0.20 28.80
CA ASP A 169 27.37 -0.06 30.21
C ASP A 169 28.87 0.20 30.52
N GLN A 170 29.55 1.11 29.83
CA GLN A 170 30.94 1.50 30.18
C GLN A 170 31.05 2.63 31.22
N GLU A 171 30.02 2.79 32.06
CA GLU A 171 30.19 3.31 33.44
C GLU A 171 29.40 2.48 34.46
N ALA A 172 29.01 1.24 34.13
CA ALA A 172 28.41 0.32 35.08
C ALA A 172 29.50 -0.43 35.87
N GLY A 173 30.33 0.33 36.60
CA GLY A 173 30.93 -0.22 37.79
C GLY A 173 29.81 -0.46 38.78
N THR A 174 29.41 -1.71 38.99
CA THR A 174 28.58 -2.11 40.12
C THR A 174 29.36 -1.90 41.40
N GLU A 175 29.45 -0.65 41.86
CA GLU A 175 29.97 -0.32 43.18
C GLU A 175 28.95 0.56 43.90
N THR A 176 28.39 -0.03 44.94
CA THR A 176 27.73 0.66 46.05
C THR A 176 28.52 1.92 46.40
N PRO A 177 27.88 3.10 46.58
CA PRO A 177 28.61 4.33 46.88
C PRO A 177 29.47 4.14 48.13
N THR A 178 30.78 4.00 47.93
CA THR A 178 31.75 3.95 49.02
C THR A 178 31.80 5.35 49.63
N PRO A 179 31.53 5.52 50.94
CA PRO A 179 31.69 6.80 51.60
C PRO A 179 33.10 7.37 51.34
N PRO A 180 33.26 8.70 51.23
CA PRO A 180 34.59 9.29 51.09
C PRO A 180 35.49 8.80 52.23
N THR A 181 36.64 8.25 51.88
CA THR A 181 37.59 7.70 52.85
C THR A 181 38.47 8.83 53.36
N SER A 182 38.43 9.08 54.67
CA SER A 182 39.37 10.01 55.32
C SER A 182 40.64 9.29 55.72
N TYR A 183 41.78 9.88 55.39
CA TYR A 183 43.12 9.39 55.65
C TYR A 183 43.79 10.28 56.70
N SER A 184 44.26 9.63 57.77
CA SER A 184 44.82 10.27 58.96
C SER A 184 46.32 10.51 58.80
N TRP A 185 46.81 11.64 59.32
CA TRP A 185 48.24 11.95 59.39
C TRP A 185 48.96 11.28 60.58
N ALA A 186 48.25 10.43 61.35
CA ALA A 186 48.83 9.68 62.46
C ALA A 186 50.04 8.84 62.00
N GLY A 187 51.11 8.86 62.80
CA GLY A 187 52.36 8.13 62.52
C GLY A 187 53.47 8.97 61.89
N LEU A 188 53.13 10.10 61.24
CA LEU A 188 54.16 10.97 60.67
C LEU A 188 55.08 11.56 61.74
N THR A 189 56.35 11.66 61.38
CA THR A 189 57.40 12.28 62.18
C THR A 189 58.16 13.32 61.35
N ALA A 190 59.05 14.09 61.97
CA ALA A 190 59.81 15.14 61.28
C ALA A 190 60.53 14.67 59.98
N PRO A 191 61.13 13.47 59.90
CA PRO A 191 61.71 12.96 58.65
C PRO A 191 60.73 12.79 57.47
N ASN A 192 59.43 12.66 57.74
CA ASN A 192 58.43 12.46 56.69
C ASN A 192 57.91 13.77 56.09
N VAL A 193 58.40 14.92 56.55
CA VAL A 193 58.02 16.22 56.01
C VAL A 193 59.27 16.91 55.51
N THR A 194 59.40 16.94 54.20
CA THR A 194 60.51 17.60 53.53
C THR A 194 60.10 19.01 53.15
N ASN A 195 60.94 19.96 53.52
CA ASN A 195 60.79 21.33 53.09
C ASN A 195 61.18 21.45 51.60
N THR A 196 60.25 21.84 50.73
CA THR A 196 60.57 22.10 49.31
C THR A 196 61.01 23.55 49.05
N GLY A 197 61.18 24.34 50.12
CA GLY A 197 61.50 25.76 50.06
C GLY A 197 62.83 26.10 49.38
N GLY A 198 62.81 27.18 48.61
CA GLY A 198 63.94 27.76 47.85
C GLY A 198 63.79 29.28 47.71
N GLY A 199 64.55 29.93 46.82
CA GLY A 199 64.69 31.40 46.77
C GLY A 199 63.39 32.23 46.75
N SER A 200 62.25 31.68 46.29
CA SER A 200 60.93 32.33 46.27
C SER A 200 59.83 31.61 47.06
N GLU A 201 60.14 30.49 47.72
CA GLU A 201 59.21 29.66 48.50
C GLU A 201 59.63 29.58 49.97
N CYS A 202 58.70 29.86 50.90
CA CYS A 202 58.97 29.84 52.33
C CYS A 202 59.32 28.43 52.80
N PRO A 203 60.38 28.27 53.60
CA PRO A 203 60.64 27.05 54.35
C PRO A 203 59.45 26.63 55.23
N VAL A 204 58.97 25.40 55.06
CA VAL A 204 57.92 24.81 55.90
C VAL A 204 58.47 23.56 56.56
N ALA A 205 58.42 23.51 57.88
CA ALA A 205 58.88 22.35 58.66
C ALA A 205 57.72 21.62 59.33
N TYR A 206 57.94 20.35 59.65
CA TYR A 206 57.13 19.60 60.60
C TYR A 206 57.13 20.30 61.97
N ASP A 207 55.97 20.31 62.64
CA ASP A 207 55.86 20.71 64.04
C ASP A 207 55.36 19.54 64.91
N ALA A 208 54.15 19.06 64.67
CA ALA A 208 53.55 17.95 65.42
C ALA A 208 52.41 17.27 64.65
N VAL A 209 52.09 16.03 65.01
CA VAL A 209 50.79 15.41 64.70
C VAL A 209 49.88 15.51 65.92
N VAL A 210 48.71 16.15 65.76
CA VAL A 210 47.71 16.33 66.83
C VAL A 210 46.46 15.55 66.46
N GLY A 211 46.26 14.40 67.09
CA GLY A 211 45.18 13.48 66.72
C GLY A 211 45.40 12.91 65.31
N SER A 212 44.52 13.25 64.37
CA SER A 212 44.61 12.86 62.96
C SER A 212 45.23 13.93 62.06
N ASP A 213 45.62 15.06 62.62
CA ASP A 213 45.97 16.27 61.87
C ASP A 213 47.47 16.57 61.92
N LEU A 214 48.03 17.06 60.82
CA LEU A 214 49.43 17.45 60.72
C LEU A 214 49.56 18.95 60.93
N GLU A 215 50.30 19.37 61.96
CA GLU A 215 50.70 20.75 62.17
C GLU A 215 52.06 21.02 61.54
N LEU A 216 52.12 22.08 60.75
CA LEU A 216 53.29 22.55 60.03
C LEU A 216 53.66 23.95 60.53
N LEU A 217 54.96 24.23 60.59
CA LEU A 217 55.50 25.51 61.03
C LEU A 217 56.27 26.18 59.87
N PRO A 218 55.72 27.23 59.27
CA PRO A 218 56.47 28.06 58.34
C PRO A 218 57.53 28.86 59.10
N SER A 219 58.72 28.95 58.53
CA SER A 219 59.81 29.77 59.06
C SER A 219 60.24 30.78 58.01
N ASN A 220 59.50 31.88 57.90
CA ASN A 220 59.80 32.93 56.93
C ASN A 220 61.01 33.77 57.34
N GLY A 221 61.40 33.78 58.62
CA GLY A 221 62.54 34.57 59.12
C GLY A 221 62.41 36.08 58.86
N GLY A 222 61.18 36.57 58.66
CA GLY A 222 60.89 37.96 58.27
C GLY A 222 60.95 38.27 56.77
N VAL A 223 61.32 37.31 55.91
CA VAL A 223 61.35 37.45 54.44
C VAL A 223 59.94 37.27 53.85
N LEU A 224 59.65 37.96 52.75
CA LEU A 224 58.42 37.77 51.97
C LEU A 224 58.64 36.67 50.94
N TYR A 225 57.85 35.61 51.03
CA TYR A 225 57.81 34.53 50.05
C TYR A 225 56.50 34.57 49.27
N ASN A 226 56.57 34.22 47.98
CA ASN A 226 55.39 34.18 47.12
C ASN A 226 54.57 32.90 47.34
N TRP A 227 55.16 31.89 47.98
CA TRP A 227 54.59 30.56 48.14
C TRP A 227 55.04 29.92 49.46
N TYR A 228 54.24 29.00 49.98
CA TYR A 228 54.66 28.00 50.97
C TYR A 228 54.74 26.65 50.27
N GLY A 229 55.87 25.95 50.41
CA GLY A 229 56.10 24.65 49.78
C GLY A 229 56.42 23.59 50.83
N VAL A 230 55.75 22.45 50.76
CA VAL A 230 56.00 21.30 51.62
C VAL A 230 55.75 20.01 50.86
N GLU A 231 56.55 18.99 51.15
CA GLU A 231 56.40 17.64 50.64
C GLU A 231 56.27 16.68 51.83
N ILE A 232 55.31 15.77 51.72
CA ILE A 232 54.92 14.87 52.79
C ILE A 232 55.03 13.45 52.26
N ASP A 233 55.91 12.68 52.88
CA ASP A 233 56.05 11.24 52.66
C ASP A 233 54.91 10.51 53.40
N LEU A 234 53.96 10.00 52.62
CA LEU A 234 52.77 9.29 53.07
C LEU A 234 53.10 7.89 53.60
N THR A 235 54.26 7.32 53.24
CA THR A 235 54.66 5.99 53.72
C THR A 235 54.92 5.96 55.22
N GLY A 236 55.24 7.11 55.82
CA GLY A 236 55.44 7.28 57.25
C GLY A 236 54.18 7.27 58.09
N THR A 237 52.98 7.29 57.50
CA THR A 237 51.74 7.23 58.28
C THR A 237 51.47 5.82 58.81
N THR A 238 50.61 5.70 59.82
CA THR A 238 50.12 4.39 60.29
C THR A 238 49.34 3.60 59.25
N ALA A 239 48.82 4.27 58.21
CA ALA A 239 48.07 3.64 57.13
C ALA A 239 48.98 3.19 55.98
N GLY A 240 50.25 3.63 55.94
CA GLY A 240 51.18 3.36 54.84
C GLY A 240 50.84 4.13 53.56
N ALA A 241 51.46 3.73 52.45
CA ALA A 241 51.23 4.31 51.13
C ALA A 241 49.75 4.27 50.74
N LEU A 242 49.32 5.26 49.95
CA LEU A 242 47.91 5.47 49.64
C LEU A 242 47.53 4.92 48.26
N ASP A 243 46.49 4.10 48.21
CA ASP A 243 45.89 3.67 46.94
C ASP A 243 44.89 4.72 46.44
N LEU A 244 45.23 5.37 45.32
CA LEU A 244 44.42 6.37 44.64
C LEU A 244 43.88 5.87 43.30
N SER A 245 44.01 4.57 42.99
CA SER A 245 43.64 4.00 41.69
C SER A 245 42.17 4.22 41.33
N ALA A 246 41.29 4.28 42.34
CA ALA A 246 39.85 4.53 42.20
C ALA A 246 39.44 5.98 42.51
N ALA A 247 40.38 6.88 42.82
CA ALA A 247 40.05 8.25 43.21
C ALA A 247 39.76 9.15 41.99
N THR A 248 38.75 10.02 42.11
CA THR A 248 38.49 11.08 41.13
C THR A 248 38.96 12.44 41.63
N ASP A 249 38.79 12.69 42.94
CA ASP A 249 39.21 13.94 43.58
C ASP A 249 39.89 13.65 44.92
N ILE A 250 40.78 14.56 45.28
CA ILE A 250 41.45 14.62 46.57
C ILE A 250 41.01 15.92 47.24
N ILE A 251 40.52 15.82 48.48
CA ILE A 251 40.09 16.96 49.27
C ILE A 251 41.04 17.11 50.47
N LEU A 252 41.70 18.27 50.53
CA LEU A 252 42.59 18.67 51.63
C LEU A 252 41.96 19.85 52.35
N THR A 253 41.80 19.75 53.67
CA THR A 253 41.35 20.91 54.46
C THR A 253 42.51 21.49 55.24
N ILE A 254 42.74 22.78 55.07
CA ILE A 254 43.80 23.51 55.76
C ILE A 254 43.21 24.64 56.60
N GLU A 255 43.72 24.80 57.81
CA GLU A 255 43.33 25.86 58.72
C GLU A 255 44.55 26.44 59.44
N ARG A 256 44.43 27.68 59.92
CA ARG A 256 45.45 28.29 60.78
C ARG A 256 45.17 27.91 62.24
N VAL A 257 46.19 27.48 62.98
CA VAL A 257 46.02 26.95 64.35
C VAL A 257 45.50 28.00 65.34
N ASP A 258 45.78 29.28 65.10
CA ASP A 258 45.30 30.40 65.94
C ASP A 258 43.91 30.93 65.54
N GLY A 259 43.22 30.27 64.60
CA GLY A 259 41.85 30.60 64.19
C GLY A 259 41.72 31.75 63.18
N ALA A 260 42.82 32.40 62.79
CA ALA A 260 42.77 33.54 61.89
C ALA A 260 42.62 33.13 60.41
N ARG A 261 42.11 34.05 59.57
CA ARG A 261 41.94 33.85 58.12
C ARG A 261 43.29 33.83 57.38
N TRP A 262 43.40 33.02 56.32
CA TRP A 262 44.58 32.94 55.43
C TRP A 262 44.52 33.98 54.29
N LEU A 263 43.98 35.19 54.56
CA LEU A 263 43.71 36.36 53.69
C LEU A 263 42.27 36.63 53.25
N ALA A 264 41.96 37.93 53.25
CA ALA A 264 40.98 38.56 52.35
C ALA A 264 41.65 38.84 50.99
N PRO A 265 41.06 38.44 49.85
CA PRO A 265 41.65 38.65 48.53
C PRO A 265 41.72 40.15 48.18
N PRO A 266 42.77 40.61 47.45
CA PRO A 266 42.78 41.95 46.89
C PRO A 266 41.69 42.08 45.82
N ALA A 267 40.61 42.79 46.15
CA ALA A 267 39.60 43.48 45.30
C ALA A 267 39.12 42.83 43.97
N THR A 268 39.46 41.59 43.67
CA THR A 268 39.03 40.86 42.47
C THR A 268 38.63 39.43 42.88
N PRO A 269 37.51 38.90 42.36
CA PRO A 269 36.86 37.69 42.86
C PRO A 269 37.55 36.38 42.41
N TRP A 270 38.85 36.41 42.11
CA TRP A 270 39.60 35.22 41.77
C TRP A 270 39.93 34.46 43.06
N GLY A 271 39.01 33.60 43.49
CA GLY A 271 39.22 32.62 44.55
C GLY A 271 40.42 31.72 44.25
N TRP A 272 40.99 31.10 45.27
CA TRP A 272 42.05 30.11 45.07
C TRP A 272 41.58 29.04 44.06
N SER A 273 42.47 28.61 43.19
CA SER A 273 42.22 27.52 42.24
C SER A 273 43.43 26.59 42.21
N ILE A 274 43.16 25.31 41.97
CA ILE A 274 44.17 24.25 41.94
C ILE A 274 44.64 23.99 40.50
N GLY A 275 45.89 23.59 40.30
CA GLY A 275 46.51 23.35 38.99
C GLY A 275 47.22 24.60 38.47
N SER A 276 46.85 25.11 37.29
CA SER A 276 47.43 26.36 36.73
C SER A 276 47.11 27.66 37.52
N GLY A 277 46.55 27.53 38.72
CA GLY A 277 46.16 28.60 39.63
C GLY A 277 47.19 28.94 40.70
N ASN A 278 46.70 29.53 41.79
CA ASN A 278 47.52 30.04 42.90
C ASN A 278 47.75 29.00 44.02
N ALA A 279 47.26 27.78 43.87
CA ALA A 279 47.60 26.64 44.72
C ALA A 279 47.87 25.43 43.82
N GLN A 280 48.85 24.61 44.17
CA GLN A 280 49.23 23.43 43.40
C GLN A 280 49.42 22.24 44.33
N ILE A 281 48.95 21.09 43.87
CA ILE A 281 49.00 19.82 44.59
C ILE A 281 49.53 18.79 43.62
N TRP A 282 50.59 18.09 44.01
CA TRP A 282 51.11 16.96 43.27
C TRP A 282 51.08 15.71 44.15
N ILE A 283 50.85 14.59 43.49
CA ILE A 283 51.00 13.26 44.06
C ILE A 283 52.09 12.53 43.28
N THR A 284 52.94 11.80 43.99
CA THR A 284 54.00 10.99 43.39
C THR A 284 53.79 9.53 43.78
N ASN A 285 53.91 8.64 42.79
CA ASN A 285 53.88 7.19 43.03
C ASN A 285 55.29 6.60 43.28
N ASP A 286 55.33 5.33 43.66
CA ASP A 286 56.54 4.52 43.93
C ASP A 286 57.54 4.43 42.76
N VAL A 287 57.11 4.77 41.54
CA VAL A 287 57.96 4.86 40.33
C VAL A 287 58.30 6.31 39.93
N ALA A 288 58.17 7.26 40.86
CA ALA A 288 58.51 8.68 40.71
C ALA A 288 57.75 9.43 39.60
N THR A 289 56.53 8.99 39.27
CA THR A 289 55.64 9.72 38.36
C THR A 289 54.91 10.81 39.14
N GLU A 290 55.28 12.07 38.92
CA GLU A 290 54.62 13.24 39.49
C GLU A 290 53.36 13.58 38.69
N VAL A 291 52.21 13.61 39.36
CA VAL A 291 50.91 13.99 38.78
C VAL A 291 50.41 15.26 39.44
N GLU A 292 50.33 16.36 38.68
CA GLU A 292 49.67 17.59 39.12
C GLU A 292 48.15 17.44 39.06
N LEU A 293 47.46 17.82 40.13
CA LEU A 293 45.99 17.80 40.16
C LEU A 293 45.39 18.94 39.32
N GLU A 294 44.36 18.62 38.56
CA GLU A 294 43.55 19.59 37.79
C GLU A 294 42.64 20.43 38.70
N ASN A 295 42.12 21.52 38.12
CA ASN A 295 41.28 22.50 38.81
C ASN A 295 39.98 21.89 39.35
N GLY A 296 39.91 21.67 40.67
CA GLY A 296 38.72 21.18 41.37
C GLY A 296 38.08 22.17 42.36
N GLY A 297 38.62 23.39 42.47
CA GLY A 297 38.06 24.49 43.26
C GLY A 297 38.56 24.57 44.72
N VAL A 298 38.37 25.73 45.34
CA VAL A 298 38.69 25.97 46.75
C VAL A 298 37.51 26.61 47.46
N ASN A 299 37.05 25.98 48.53
CA ASN A 299 35.95 26.48 49.35
C ASN A 299 36.49 27.07 50.66
N GLU A 300 36.15 28.33 50.93
CA GLU A 300 36.36 28.93 52.24
C GLU A 300 35.19 28.58 53.16
N ILE A 301 35.49 27.93 54.27
CA ILE A 301 34.52 27.50 55.28
C ILE A 301 34.80 28.29 56.55
N LYS A 302 33.81 29.08 56.99
CA LYS A 302 33.85 29.76 58.29
C LYS A 302 33.06 28.94 59.30
N SER A 303 33.72 28.41 60.32
CA SER A 303 33.04 27.72 61.41
C SER A 303 32.38 28.70 62.39
N LEU A 304 31.41 28.19 63.16
CA LEU A 304 30.62 28.97 64.13
C LEU A 304 31.48 29.62 65.23
N ASP A 305 32.66 29.06 65.51
CA ASP A 305 33.65 29.58 66.46
C ASP A 305 34.52 30.72 65.89
N GLY A 306 34.29 31.12 64.63
CA GLY A 306 35.05 32.16 63.95
C GLY A 306 36.33 31.70 63.27
N THR A 307 36.67 30.41 63.35
CA THR A 307 37.83 29.82 62.67
C THR A 307 37.59 29.74 61.16
N TYR A 308 38.63 30.00 60.37
CA TYR A 308 38.60 29.87 58.92
C TYR A 308 39.30 28.60 58.48
N ARG A 309 38.64 27.83 57.63
CA ARG A 309 39.17 26.63 56.98
C ARG A 309 39.08 26.78 55.46
N TYR A 310 40.04 26.21 54.76
CA TYR A 310 40.07 26.19 53.30
C TYR A 310 40.08 24.74 52.86
N GLU A 311 39.04 24.36 52.14
CA GLU A 311 38.91 23.05 51.52
C GLU A 311 39.41 23.15 50.08
N LEU A 312 40.55 22.53 49.82
CA LEU A 312 41.21 22.42 48.53
C LEU A 312 40.76 21.11 47.88
N ARG A 313 40.02 21.18 46.76
CA ARG A 313 39.64 19.99 46.00
C ARG A 313 40.46 19.91 44.72
N GLY A 314 41.43 18.99 44.67
CA GLY A 314 42.20 18.71 43.47
C GLY A 314 41.60 17.55 42.70
N ARG A 315 41.41 17.69 41.38
CA ARG A 315 40.91 16.60 40.54
C ARG A 315 42.07 15.80 39.95
N ILE A 316 42.04 14.48 40.05
CA ILE A 316 43.05 13.65 39.37
C ILE A 316 42.76 13.69 37.86
N PRO A 317 43.73 14.09 37.01
CA PRO A 317 43.58 14.10 35.56
C PRO A 317 43.10 12.74 35.06
N VAL A 318 42.14 12.72 34.12
CA VAL A 318 41.57 11.45 33.63
C VAL A 318 42.65 10.53 33.06
N ALA A 319 43.66 11.09 32.39
CA ALA A 319 44.79 10.35 31.82
C ALA A 319 45.71 9.70 32.88
N SER A 320 45.65 10.16 34.14
CA SER A 320 46.48 9.67 35.24
C SER A 320 45.76 8.68 36.16
N ARG A 321 44.47 8.39 35.92
CA ARG A 321 43.67 7.46 36.72
C ARG A 321 43.98 6.01 36.39
N GLY A 322 43.80 5.11 37.35
CA GLY A 322 43.96 3.66 37.19
C GLY A 322 45.22 3.10 37.86
N ALA A 323 45.74 1.99 37.32
CA ALA A 323 46.76 1.15 37.97
C ALA A 323 48.06 1.88 38.36
N GLY A 324 48.39 3.00 37.72
CA GLY A 324 49.59 3.80 38.02
C GLY A 324 49.56 4.58 39.33
N LEU A 325 48.40 4.70 40.01
CA LEU A 325 48.26 5.40 41.30
C LEU A 325 47.92 4.45 42.46
N THR A 326 48.26 3.18 42.31
CA THR A 326 48.01 2.13 43.33
C THR A 326 48.89 2.26 44.56
N VAL A 327 50.05 2.91 44.44
CA VAL A 327 50.98 3.20 45.54
C VAL A 327 51.40 4.66 45.43
N THR A 328 50.70 5.54 46.13
CA THR A 328 51.08 6.96 46.25
C THR A 328 51.91 7.14 47.51
N GLU A 329 53.15 7.58 47.33
CA GLU A 329 54.15 7.67 48.40
C GLU A 329 54.35 9.10 48.87
N GLU A 330 54.18 10.10 48.00
CA GLU A 330 54.44 11.49 48.35
C GLU A 330 53.26 12.41 47.96
N LEU A 331 53.01 13.40 48.82
CA LEU A 331 52.11 14.51 48.57
C LEU A 331 52.90 15.81 48.66
N ARG A 332 52.93 16.58 47.56
CA ARG A 332 53.53 17.90 47.52
C ARG A 332 52.48 18.98 47.45
N LEU A 333 52.60 19.97 48.32
CA LEU A 333 51.70 21.12 48.42
C LEU A 333 52.47 22.40 48.18
N LYS A 334 51.98 23.22 47.25
CA LYS A 334 52.45 24.59 47.06
C LYS A 334 51.27 25.55 47.18
N LEU A 335 51.28 26.32 48.26
CA LEU A 335 50.21 27.25 48.63
C LEU A 335 50.64 28.69 48.40
N PRO A 336 49.70 29.60 48.13
CA PRO A 336 50.04 30.99 47.92
C PRO A 336 50.61 31.61 49.20
N GLY A 337 51.56 32.52 49.02
CA GLY A 337 52.19 33.25 50.12
C GLY A 337 51.16 34.03 50.96
N ASN A 338 51.48 34.22 52.23
CA ASN A 338 50.61 34.96 53.14
C ASN A 338 50.80 36.46 52.88
N GLY A 339 49.94 37.04 52.04
CA GLY A 339 49.87 38.46 51.70
C GLY A 339 49.52 39.42 52.85
N ASP A 340 49.75 39.03 54.12
CA ASP A 340 49.64 39.92 55.28
C ASP A 340 50.72 41.00 55.16
N SER A 341 50.39 42.04 54.39
CA SER A 341 51.25 43.17 54.03
C SER A 341 51.47 44.13 55.21
N ASN A 342 50.71 43.96 56.30
CA ASN A 342 50.81 44.78 57.50
C ASN A 342 51.72 44.13 58.55
N SER A 343 53.01 44.44 58.43
CA SER A 343 54.08 44.48 59.45
C SER A 343 53.81 43.92 60.85
N VAL A 344 54.02 42.61 61.07
CA VAL A 344 54.86 42.05 62.18
C VAL A 344 55.26 40.62 61.76
N ALA A 345 56.55 40.24 61.87
CA ALA A 345 57.01 38.85 61.62
C ALA A 345 56.20 37.80 62.42
N ALA A 346 55.63 38.21 63.57
CA ALA A 346 54.82 37.39 64.46
C ALA A 346 53.55 36.79 63.83
N ASN A 347 53.04 37.32 62.71
CA ASN A 347 51.83 36.79 62.03
C ASN A 347 52.16 35.87 60.84
N ARG A 348 53.40 35.85 60.37
CA ARG A 348 53.80 35.08 59.17
C ARG A 348 54.28 33.67 59.52
N ASP A 349 54.91 33.50 60.68
CA ASP A 349 55.44 32.20 61.16
C ASP A 349 54.40 31.45 62.00
N LYS A 350 53.14 31.44 61.54
CA LYS A 350 52.03 30.84 62.27
C LYS A 350 51.78 29.43 61.80
N LYS A 351 51.53 28.55 62.76
CA LYS A 351 51.25 27.14 62.51
C LYS A 351 49.97 26.99 61.69
N TRP A 352 50.03 26.08 60.74
CA TRP A 352 48.91 25.65 59.92
C TRP A 352 48.69 24.18 60.19
N ARG A 353 47.42 23.80 60.16
CA ARG A 353 46.97 22.44 60.40
C ARG A 353 46.37 21.92 59.11
N LEU A 354 46.97 20.86 58.60
CA LEU A 354 46.43 20.02 57.55
C LEU A 354 45.55 18.96 58.21
N ARG A 355 44.24 19.06 58.00
CA ARG A 355 43.28 18.05 58.47
C ARG A 355 43.37 16.80 57.61
N ALA A 356 42.78 15.71 58.08
CA ALA A 356 42.70 14.44 57.36
C ALA A 356 42.40 14.61 55.86
N LEU A 357 43.21 13.94 55.03
CA LEU A 357 43.07 13.90 53.59
C LEU A 357 41.82 13.11 53.23
N THR A 358 40.91 13.65 52.42
CA THR A 358 39.70 12.92 52.03
C THR A 358 39.77 12.52 50.57
N ILE A 359 39.60 11.23 50.30
CA ILE A 359 39.66 10.63 48.97
C ILE A 359 38.24 10.43 48.48
N VAL A 360 37.93 11.01 47.33
CA VAL A 360 36.62 10.89 46.71
C VAL A 360 36.74 9.89 45.56
N ALA A 361 36.17 8.70 45.76
CA ALA A 361 35.89 7.76 44.70
C ALA A 361 34.72 8.28 43.83
N PRO A 362 34.58 7.84 42.57
CA PRO A 362 33.51 8.30 41.69
C PRO A 362 32.16 8.10 42.36
N THR A 363 31.56 9.19 42.81
CA THR A 363 30.16 9.20 43.22
C THR A 363 29.39 9.48 41.95
N VAL A 364 28.79 8.45 41.34
CA VAL A 364 27.71 8.65 40.36
C VAL A 364 26.48 9.13 41.12
N THR A 365 26.55 10.36 41.62
CA THR A 365 25.35 11.07 42.05
C THR A 365 24.87 11.80 40.79
N PRO A 366 23.74 11.39 40.16
CA PRO A 366 23.18 12.18 39.09
C PRO A 366 23.02 13.62 39.61
N PRO A 367 23.45 14.65 38.86
CA PRO A 367 23.29 16.01 39.33
C PRO A 367 21.82 16.25 39.66
N SER A 368 21.57 16.66 40.90
CA SER A 368 20.28 17.20 41.30
C SER A 368 19.90 18.33 40.33
N PRO A 369 18.65 18.38 39.85
CA PRO A 369 18.24 19.25 38.76
C PRO A 369 18.25 20.71 39.21
N THR A 370 19.38 21.41 39.03
CA THR A 370 19.37 22.86 39.03
C THR A 370 18.72 23.35 37.75
N LEU A 371 17.50 23.87 37.90
CA LEU A 371 16.65 24.46 36.87
C LEU A 371 17.34 25.65 36.16
N GLY A 372 17.83 25.40 34.95
CA GLY A 372 17.97 26.39 33.88
C GLY A 372 17.37 25.82 32.58
N THR A 373 16.51 26.58 31.90
CA THR A 373 15.82 26.20 30.63
C THR A 373 16.14 27.22 29.53
N PRO A 374 16.12 26.87 28.23
CA PRO A 374 15.09 26.03 27.59
C PRO A 374 15.61 24.90 26.67
N ASN A 375 15.14 23.65 26.83
CA ASN A 375 13.89 23.06 26.29
C ASN A 375 14.08 22.09 25.11
N GLU A 376 15.30 21.82 24.65
CA GLU A 376 15.47 20.80 23.61
C GLU A 376 15.30 19.40 24.20
N ARG A 377 14.13 18.82 23.92
CA ARG A 377 13.81 17.44 24.24
C ARG A 377 13.72 16.64 22.95
N VAL A 378 14.27 15.45 22.97
CA VAL A 378 14.21 14.50 21.87
C VAL A 378 13.52 13.23 22.35
N ARG A 379 12.91 12.47 21.45
CA ARG A 379 12.46 11.11 21.76
C ARG A 379 12.66 10.21 20.57
N PHE A 380 12.79 8.93 20.86
CA PHE A 380 12.86 7.88 19.87
C PHE A 380 11.54 7.14 19.80
N GLY A 381 11.26 6.56 18.65
CA GLY A 381 10.07 5.77 18.44
C GLY A 381 10.33 4.68 17.41
N TYR A 382 9.41 3.75 17.29
CA TYR A 382 9.41 2.79 16.20
C TYR A 382 8.01 2.53 15.66
N ALA A 383 7.94 2.05 14.43
CA ALA A 383 6.72 1.53 13.85
C ALA A 383 7.01 0.14 13.25
N PRO A 384 6.16 -0.86 13.53
CA PRO A 384 6.14 -2.11 12.77
C PRO A 384 6.01 -1.84 11.27
N PHE A 385 6.79 -2.56 10.46
CA PHE A 385 6.90 -2.34 9.03
C PHE A 385 6.87 -3.68 8.29
N ASP A 386 6.10 -3.73 7.21
CA ASP A 386 6.13 -4.80 6.23
C ASP A 386 6.97 -4.32 5.04
N SER A 387 8.18 -4.84 4.92
CA SER A 387 9.16 -4.43 3.91
C SER A 387 8.78 -4.88 2.50
N ARG A 388 8.02 -5.98 2.38
CA ARG A 388 7.53 -6.49 1.09
C ARG A 388 6.49 -5.54 0.50
N ARG A 389 5.51 -5.13 1.32
CA ARG A 389 4.44 -4.20 0.92
C ARG A 389 4.81 -2.73 1.07
N GLN A 390 5.85 -2.44 1.83
CA GLN A 390 6.25 -1.11 2.28
C GLN A 390 5.18 -0.35 3.04
N VAL A 391 4.46 -1.06 3.90
CA VAL A 391 3.38 -0.52 4.74
C VAL A 391 3.84 -0.52 6.19
N GLU A 392 3.69 0.62 6.85
CA GLU A 392 3.98 0.78 8.27
C GLU A 392 2.70 0.91 9.11
N ALA A 393 2.83 0.64 10.41
CA ALA A 393 1.79 0.92 11.39
C ALA A 393 1.34 2.40 11.38
N GLU A 394 0.16 2.67 11.91
CA GLU A 394 -0.43 4.02 11.87
C GLU A 394 0.36 4.98 12.73
N ASN A 395 0.65 4.51 13.94
CA ASN A 395 1.27 5.30 14.97
C ASN A 395 2.71 4.84 15.18
N VAL A 396 3.59 5.83 15.39
CA VAL A 396 4.92 5.57 15.92
C VAL A 396 4.75 5.37 17.42
N THR A 397 5.15 4.21 17.91
CA THR A 397 5.21 3.94 19.35
C THR A 397 6.41 4.66 19.91
N ALA A 398 6.15 5.69 20.69
CA ALA A 398 7.16 6.62 21.17
C ALA A 398 7.66 6.24 22.55
N GLY A 399 8.97 6.34 22.77
CA GLY A 399 9.58 6.34 24.09
C GLY A 399 9.36 7.66 24.84
N ALA A 400 9.91 7.72 26.05
CA ALA A 400 9.89 8.92 26.87
C ALA A 400 10.68 10.08 26.22
N TRP A 401 10.29 11.31 26.55
CA TRP A 401 11.07 12.49 26.19
C TRP A 401 12.37 12.52 26.98
N LEU A 402 13.51 12.54 26.28
CA LEU A 402 14.84 12.74 26.82
C LEU A 402 15.18 14.23 26.78
N ARG A 403 15.70 14.76 27.88
CA ARG A 403 16.20 16.14 27.96
C ARG A 403 17.69 16.16 27.62
N LEU A 404 18.10 17.03 26.71
CA LEU A 404 19.51 17.26 26.43
C LEU A 404 20.05 18.28 27.45
N GLU A 405 20.77 17.83 28.49
CA GLU A 405 21.17 18.69 29.62
C GLU A 405 22.33 19.65 29.35
N ALA A 406 23.01 19.54 28.21
CA ALA A 406 23.93 20.58 27.73
C ALA A 406 24.18 20.36 26.24
N PRO A 407 23.68 21.23 25.33
CA PRO A 407 24.01 21.15 23.91
C PRO A 407 25.52 21.09 23.71
N ASN A 408 26.27 21.82 24.54
CA ASN A 408 27.73 21.97 24.44
C ASN A 408 28.53 20.72 24.87
N ARG A 409 27.93 19.76 25.60
CA ARG A 409 28.54 18.44 25.87
C ARG A 409 28.24 17.43 24.75
N TYR A 410 27.21 17.70 23.95
CA TYR A 410 26.76 16.87 22.83
C TYR A 410 26.79 17.63 21.49
N GLY A 411 27.57 18.71 21.39
CA GLY A 411 27.39 19.72 20.35
C GLY A 411 27.92 21.11 20.72
N ALA A 412 29.23 21.22 20.96
CA ALA A 412 30.05 22.40 20.71
C ALA A 412 31.51 21.93 20.85
N ASP A 413 32.49 22.14 19.98
CA ASP A 413 32.74 22.88 18.74
C ASP A 413 34.07 22.19 18.26
N VAL A 414 34.42 21.87 17.00
CA VAL A 414 34.82 22.77 15.91
C VAL A 414 35.01 21.90 14.65
N SER A 415 34.45 22.29 13.51
CA SER A 415 34.88 21.91 12.13
C SER A 415 34.83 20.46 11.61
N SER A 416 34.51 19.42 12.39
CA SER A 416 34.26 18.08 11.82
C SER A 416 33.35 17.21 12.71
N ALA A 417 32.36 16.57 12.08
CA ALA A 417 31.56 15.44 12.56
C ALA A 417 31.29 15.33 14.07
N ALA A 418 30.20 15.95 14.55
CA ALA A 418 29.74 15.82 15.94
C ALA A 418 29.06 14.46 16.23
N SER A 419 29.83 13.38 16.40
CA SER A 419 29.36 12.15 17.05
C SER A 419 28.77 12.47 18.43
N PHE A 420 27.75 11.73 18.90
CA PHE A 420 27.39 11.75 20.32
C PHE A 420 28.67 11.44 21.13
N TYR A 421 29.21 12.43 21.85
CA TYR A 421 30.30 12.20 22.80
C TYR A 421 29.67 11.66 24.09
N GLY A 422 29.74 10.34 24.26
CA GLY A 422 29.10 9.59 25.36
C GLY A 422 28.21 8.46 24.83
N ASN A 423 28.02 7.42 25.67
CA ASN A 423 27.34 6.16 25.39
C ASN A 423 26.28 6.26 24.28
N LYS A 424 26.49 5.52 23.19
CA LYS A 424 25.51 5.47 22.10
C LYS A 424 24.23 4.82 22.63
N PRO A 425 23.05 5.45 22.46
CA PRO A 425 21.83 4.81 22.88
C PRO A 425 21.58 3.59 21.98
N THR A 426 21.40 2.44 22.60
CA THR A 426 20.83 1.25 21.98
C THR A 426 19.33 1.29 22.24
N LEU A 427 18.57 1.41 21.16
CA LEU A 427 17.12 1.30 21.20
C LEU A 427 16.77 -0.17 21.07
N SER A 428 15.84 -0.66 21.89
CA SER A 428 15.33 -2.03 21.77
C SER A 428 13.82 -2.05 21.95
N THR A 429 13.20 -3.09 21.39
CA THR A 429 11.77 -3.34 21.49
C THR A 429 11.48 -4.84 21.44
N ASP A 430 10.29 -5.24 21.89
CA ASP A 430 9.76 -6.56 21.57
C ASP A 430 9.51 -6.72 20.07
N ALA A 431 9.61 -7.95 19.58
CA ALA A 431 9.27 -8.27 18.21
C ALA A 431 7.80 -7.91 17.91
N PRO A 432 7.53 -7.09 16.89
CA PRO A 432 6.17 -6.75 16.54
C PRO A 432 5.41 -7.98 16.02
N GLY A 433 4.09 -8.00 16.20
CA GLY A 433 3.23 -9.05 15.68
C GLY A 433 3.19 -9.10 14.14
N VAL A 434 2.87 -10.27 13.60
CA VAL A 434 2.57 -10.48 12.17
C VAL A 434 1.42 -9.54 11.77
N PRO A 435 1.49 -8.84 10.61
CA PRO A 435 2.34 -9.12 9.45
C PRO A 435 3.65 -8.34 9.31
N ALA A 436 4.20 -7.74 10.36
CA ALA A 436 5.50 -7.05 10.25
C ALA A 436 6.67 -8.04 10.05
N ASP A 437 7.55 -7.76 9.08
CA ASP A 437 8.84 -8.45 8.87
C ASP A 437 10.05 -7.58 9.24
N SER A 438 9.80 -6.30 9.52
CA SER A 438 10.79 -5.30 9.88
C SER A 438 10.23 -4.24 10.83
N VAL A 439 11.11 -3.42 11.37
CA VAL A 439 10.84 -2.30 12.27
C VAL A 439 11.52 -1.06 11.68
N ARG A 440 10.76 0.05 11.60
CA ARG A 440 11.30 1.37 11.29
C ARG A 440 11.55 2.15 12.56
N TRP A 441 12.76 2.65 12.74
CA TRP A 441 13.18 3.46 13.88
C TRP A 441 13.12 4.95 13.56
N TYR A 442 12.55 5.74 14.45
CA TYR A 442 12.35 7.17 14.26
C TYR A 442 12.93 8.02 15.39
N TYR A 443 13.25 9.26 15.02
CA TYR A 443 13.67 10.34 15.92
C TYR A 443 12.69 11.52 15.79
N GLN A 444 12.39 12.18 16.91
CA GLN A 444 11.55 13.37 16.93
C GLN A 444 12.07 14.40 17.95
N ARG A 445 11.94 15.68 17.60
CA ARG A 445 12.21 16.81 18.48
C ARG A 445 10.92 17.39 19.05
N ALA A 446 10.97 17.88 20.27
CA ALA A 446 9.82 18.54 20.90
C ALA A 446 9.49 19.90 20.26
N THR A 447 10.43 20.49 19.52
CA THR A 447 10.31 21.81 18.89
C THR A 447 9.46 21.78 17.62
N ASP A 448 9.60 20.75 16.79
CA ASP A 448 8.85 20.60 15.53
C ASP A 448 7.79 19.49 15.58
N ASN A 449 7.88 18.55 16.53
CA ASN A 449 7.03 17.37 16.60
C ASN A 449 6.98 16.58 15.29
N VAL A 450 8.08 16.54 14.52
CA VAL A 450 8.18 15.78 13.27
C VAL A 450 8.98 14.49 13.49
N TRP A 451 8.40 13.36 13.09
CA TRP A 451 9.10 12.06 13.09
C TRP A 451 10.01 11.96 11.86
N ARG A 452 11.24 11.49 12.06
CA ARG A 452 12.24 11.29 11.00
C ARG A 452 12.78 9.88 11.02
N LEU A 453 12.89 9.24 9.85
CA LEU A 453 13.30 7.84 9.74
C LEU A 453 14.82 7.68 9.88
N MET A 454 15.27 6.97 10.91
CA MET A 454 16.68 6.67 11.17
C MET A 454 17.15 5.39 10.49
N ALA A 455 16.36 4.31 10.60
CA ALA A 455 16.74 2.99 10.09
C ALA A 455 15.52 2.09 9.88
N THR A 456 15.67 1.09 9.01
CA THR A 456 14.75 -0.06 8.89
C THR A 456 15.54 -1.32 9.24
N ARG A 457 15.04 -2.14 10.16
CA ARG A 457 15.70 -3.35 10.66
C ARG A 457 14.77 -4.57 10.56
N PRO A 458 15.25 -5.78 10.22
CA PRO A 458 14.42 -6.99 10.26
C PRO A 458 13.88 -7.25 11.68
N VAL A 459 12.71 -7.90 11.82
CA VAL A 459 12.17 -8.27 13.16
C VAL A 459 13.05 -9.26 13.94
N ALA A 460 14.02 -9.90 13.27
CA ALA A 460 15.05 -10.69 13.93
C ALA A 460 16.11 -9.84 14.66
N ASP A 461 16.18 -8.54 14.36
CA ASP A 461 17.13 -7.55 14.89
C ASP A 461 16.36 -6.32 15.39
N VAL A 462 15.62 -6.51 16.49
CA VAL A 462 14.78 -5.48 17.14
C VAL A 462 15.58 -4.52 18.02
N SER A 463 16.90 -4.52 17.89
CA SER A 463 17.80 -3.57 18.55
C SER A 463 18.46 -2.67 17.51
N PHE A 464 18.63 -1.39 17.86
CA PHE A 464 19.27 -0.40 17.01
C PHE A 464 20.19 0.50 17.81
N ALA A 465 21.49 0.31 17.65
CA ALA A 465 22.50 1.24 18.14
C ALA A 465 22.50 2.52 17.28
N VAL A 466 22.17 3.65 17.89
CA VAL A 466 22.14 4.94 17.19
C VAL A 466 23.58 5.40 16.94
N THR A 467 24.04 5.26 15.69
CA THR A 467 25.39 5.70 15.27
C THR A 467 25.40 7.09 14.64
N LEU A 468 24.24 7.71 14.46
CA LEU A 468 24.08 9.01 13.78
C LEU A 468 24.34 10.18 14.73
N THR A 469 24.97 11.22 14.19
CA THR A 469 25.14 12.51 14.89
C THR A 469 23.81 13.24 15.02
N LYS A 470 23.67 14.14 16.00
CA LYS A 470 22.47 15.00 16.11
C LYS A 470 22.20 15.78 14.81
N ALA A 471 23.25 16.34 14.21
CA ALA A 471 23.15 17.06 12.94
C ALA A 471 22.68 16.14 11.79
N ALA A 472 23.13 14.88 11.75
CA ALA A 472 22.66 13.91 10.77
C ALA A 472 21.20 13.51 11.04
N LEU A 473 20.79 13.37 12.31
CA LEU A 473 19.41 13.07 12.69
C LEU A 473 18.44 14.19 12.28
N ASP A 474 18.86 15.44 12.37
CA ASP A 474 18.02 16.61 12.09
C ASP A 474 17.73 16.81 10.60
N VAL A 475 18.57 16.26 9.70
CA VAL A 475 18.40 16.33 8.23
C VAL A 475 17.77 15.05 7.64
N LEU A 476 17.40 14.08 8.48
CA LEU A 476 16.74 12.85 8.03
C LEU A 476 15.37 13.14 7.40
N PRO A 477 14.92 12.31 6.42
CA PRO A 477 13.62 12.46 5.79
C PRO A 477 12.47 12.43 6.80
N GLU A 478 11.53 13.37 6.64
CA GLU A 478 10.30 13.41 7.43
C GLU A 478 9.42 12.19 7.14
N ARG A 479 8.79 11.66 8.18
CA ARG A 479 7.82 10.58 8.08
C ARG A 479 6.59 11.08 7.32
N VAL A 480 6.32 10.49 6.17
CA VAL A 480 5.03 10.62 5.50
C VAL A 480 4.06 9.66 6.17
N ALA A 481 3.11 10.18 6.95
CA ALA A 481 2.10 9.34 7.60
C ALA A 481 1.32 8.53 6.53
N PRO A 482 1.07 7.23 6.76
CA PRO A 482 0.24 6.44 5.86
C PRO A 482 -1.16 7.05 5.77
N ALA A 483 -1.75 7.10 4.57
CA ALA A 483 -3.10 7.63 4.41
C ALA A 483 -4.09 6.82 5.26
N ALA A 484 -4.75 7.48 6.23
CA ALA A 484 -5.55 6.86 7.29
C ALA A 484 -6.83 6.12 6.84
N GLU A 485 -7.22 6.22 5.57
CA GLU A 485 -8.43 5.54 5.09
C GLU A 485 -8.12 4.11 4.67
N MET A 486 -8.34 3.13 5.55
CA MET A 486 -8.59 1.76 5.09
C MET A 486 -9.94 1.73 4.36
N LEU A 487 -9.92 1.73 3.03
CA LEU A 487 -11.14 1.59 2.24
C LEU A 487 -11.65 0.12 2.23
N GLY A 488 -10.91 -0.79 2.87
CA GLY A 488 -11.11 -2.23 2.77
C GLY A 488 -10.80 -2.71 1.35
N SER A 489 -11.50 -3.73 0.88
CA SER A 489 -11.19 -4.31 -0.42
C SER A 489 -11.70 -3.49 -1.59
N PRO A 490 -10.96 -3.49 -2.71
CA PRO A 490 -11.45 -2.90 -3.93
C PRO A 490 -12.74 -3.62 -4.37
N GLU A 491 -13.68 -2.83 -4.87
CA GLU A 491 -14.83 -3.30 -5.64
C GLU A 491 -14.36 -3.86 -6.99
N PHE A 492 -13.42 -3.19 -7.67
CA PHE A 492 -12.91 -3.58 -8.98
C PHE A 492 -11.45 -3.14 -9.19
N VAL A 493 -10.70 -3.86 -10.03
CA VAL A 493 -9.30 -3.55 -10.35
C VAL A 493 -9.08 -3.60 -11.86
N PHE A 494 -8.30 -2.68 -12.43
CA PHE A 494 -7.86 -2.73 -13.83
C PHE A 494 -6.50 -2.08 -14.03
N ALA A 495 -5.88 -2.32 -15.19
CA ALA A 495 -4.62 -1.67 -15.57
C ALA A 495 -4.87 -0.54 -16.57
N HIS A 496 -4.20 0.60 -16.38
CA HIS A 496 -4.18 1.71 -17.34
C HIS A 496 -2.89 2.54 -17.16
N ALA A 497 -2.29 2.95 -18.29
CA ALA A 497 -1.09 3.79 -18.35
C ALA A 497 0.07 3.29 -17.45
N GLY A 498 0.39 1.99 -17.52
CA GLY A 498 1.48 1.40 -16.72
C GLY A 498 1.22 1.39 -15.21
N SER A 499 -0.03 1.59 -14.78
CA SER A 499 -0.42 1.58 -13.37
C SER A 499 -1.61 0.65 -13.13
N ALA A 500 -1.71 0.11 -11.92
CA ALA A 500 -2.88 -0.62 -11.44
C ALA A 500 -3.85 0.33 -10.75
N TRP A 501 -5.12 0.21 -11.07
CA TRP A 501 -6.20 1.05 -10.59
C TRP A 501 -7.11 0.23 -9.70
N TYR A 502 -7.34 0.72 -8.48
CA TYR A 502 -8.17 0.11 -7.45
C TYR A 502 -9.38 0.99 -7.20
N LEU A 503 -10.55 0.45 -7.46
CA LEU A 503 -11.83 1.13 -7.32
C LEU A 503 -12.52 0.61 -6.05
N TYR A 504 -12.93 1.50 -5.15
CA TYR A 504 -13.58 1.14 -3.88
C TYR A 504 -15.03 1.61 -3.89
N ASN A 505 -15.98 0.81 -3.42
CA ASN A 505 -17.39 1.20 -3.44
C ASN A 505 -17.79 2.21 -2.33
N ARG A 506 -16.82 2.74 -1.57
CA ARG A 506 -17.05 3.60 -0.39
C ARG A 506 -15.87 4.55 -0.17
N GLY A 507 -16.11 5.56 0.67
CA GLY A 507 -15.12 6.55 1.08
C GLY A 507 -14.93 7.69 0.08
N THR A 508 -14.21 8.72 0.51
CA THR A 508 -13.95 9.94 -0.29
C THR A 508 -12.67 9.86 -1.13
N ARG A 509 -11.92 8.76 -1.10
CA ARG A 509 -10.74 8.51 -1.94
C ARG A 509 -10.85 7.20 -2.70
N ASN A 510 -12.02 7.01 -3.30
CA ASN A 510 -12.51 5.73 -3.78
C ASN A 510 -11.96 5.29 -5.14
N VAL A 511 -11.05 6.06 -5.74
CA VAL A 511 -10.23 5.68 -6.90
C VAL A 511 -8.75 5.82 -6.52
N ARG A 512 -8.01 4.71 -6.47
CA ARG A 512 -6.57 4.71 -6.18
C ARG A 512 -5.78 4.17 -7.35
N ILE A 513 -4.68 4.83 -7.66
CA ILE A 513 -3.80 4.49 -8.79
C ILE A 513 -2.42 4.21 -8.21
N SER A 514 -1.92 2.99 -8.39
CA SER A 514 -0.61 2.55 -7.91
C SER A 514 0.28 2.17 -9.10
N ASN A 515 1.50 2.71 -9.12
CA ASN A 515 2.53 2.33 -10.08
C ASN A 515 3.24 1.01 -9.73
N GLN A 516 2.98 0.44 -8.55
CA GLN A 516 3.62 -0.80 -8.05
C GLN A 516 2.75 -2.05 -8.23
N GLY A 517 1.51 -1.90 -8.69
CA GLY A 517 0.55 -3.00 -8.66
C GLY A 517 0.11 -3.42 -7.24
N VAL A 518 0.23 -2.55 -6.23
CA VAL A 518 -0.20 -2.80 -4.85
C VAL A 518 -1.07 -1.65 -4.33
N ALA A 519 -2.28 -1.97 -3.87
CA ALA A 519 -3.31 -1.02 -3.46
C ALA A 519 -2.86 -0.01 -2.38
N GLU A 520 -2.11 -0.49 -1.39
CA GLU A 520 -1.61 0.31 -0.26
C GLU A 520 -0.30 1.05 -0.59
N ARG A 521 0.41 0.63 -1.64
CA ARG A 521 1.69 1.21 -2.06
C ARG A 521 1.52 2.02 -3.33
N LEU A 522 1.00 3.24 -3.15
CA LEU A 522 0.80 4.17 -4.25
C LEU A 522 2.14 4.61 -4.87
N ASN A 523 3.18 4.76 -4.06
CA ASN A 523 4.49 5.30 -4.47
C ASN A 523 5.64 4.36 -4.05
N LYS A 524 6.78 4.40 -4.74
CA LYS A 524 8.03 3.78 -4.25
C LYS A 524 8.68 4.67 -3.17
N PRO A 525 9.60 4.14 -2.34
CA PRO A 525 10.31 4.92 -1.32
C PRO A 525 11.21 6.01 -1.90
N THR A 526 11.59 5.85 -3.16
CA THR A 526 12.48 6.74 -3.91
C THR A 526 11.72 7.82 -4.68
N ASP A 527 10.39 7.70 -4.78
CA ASP A 527 9.58 8.65 -5.54
C ASP A 527 9.54 9.96 -4.74
N ASP A 528 10.14 11.02 -5.29
CA ASP A 528 10.09 12.35 -4.69
C ASP A 528 8.74 13.03 -4.96
N LEU A 529 8.51 14.23 -4.39
CA LEU A 529 7.27 14.97 -4.63
C LEU A 529 7.10 15.44 -6.09
N LEU A 530 8.14 15.34 -6.91
CA LEU A 530 8.18 15.72 -8.32
C LEU A 530 8.09 14.50 -9.26
N ASP A 531 8.16 13.28 -8.74
CA ASP A 531 8.08 12.05 -9.50
C ASP A 531 6.70 11.94 -10.13
N THR A 532 6.66 12.06 -11.45
CA THR A 532 5.42 12.00 -12.22
C THR A 532 4.82 10.60 -12.21
N THR A 533 5.59 9.57 -11.88
CA THR A 533 5.14 8.17 -11.83
C THR A 533 4.56 7.78 -10.48
N ARG A 534 4.69 8.61 -9.43
CA ARG A 534 4.09 8.32 -8.13
C ARG A 534 2.58 8.11 -8.26
N GLY A 535 2.00 7.23 -7.46
CA GLY A 535 0.57 6.97 -7.43
C GLY A 535 -0.27 8.17 -6.99
N ALA A 536 -1.57 8.06 -7.21
CA ALA A 536 -2.53 9.13 -6.95
C ALA A 536 -3.86 8.57 -6.42
N THR A 537 -4.60 9.42 -5.71
CA THR A 537 -5.94 9.09 -5.23
C THR A 537 -6.93 10.15 -5.64
N TRP A 538 -8.12 9.73 -6.03
CA TRP A 538 -9.20 10.59 -6.48
C TRP A 538 -10.54 10.17 -5.83
N THR A 539 -11.48 11.10 -5.81
CA THR A 539 -12.89 10.84 -5.56
C THR A 539 -13.58 10.70 -6.91
N LEU A 540 -14.35 9.63 -7.12
CA LEU A 540 -15.06 9.40 -8.39
C LEU A 540 -15.98 10.57 -8.77
N ALA A 541 -16.78 11.03 -7.81
CA ALA A 541 -17.65 12.18 -7.98
C ALA A 541 -17.23 13.27 -6.98
N ASP A 542 -17.21 14.54 -7.40
CA ASP A 542 -16.76 15.66 -6.56
C ASP A 542 -17.48 15.75 -5.21
N ASN A 543 -18.74 15.32 -5.16
CA ASN A 543 -19.58 15.30 -3.96
C ASN A 543 -19.62 13.92 -3.25
N ALA A 544 -18.76 12.98 -3.63
CA ALA A 544 -18.74 11.59 -3.17
C ALA A 544 -20.09 10.85 -3.26
N SER A 545 -20.99 11.31 -4.14
CA SER A 545 -22.36 10.77 -4.24
C SER A 545 -22.45 9.51 -5.11
N ASP A 546 -21.35 9.09 -5.74
CA ASP A 546 -21.30 7.91 -6.60
C ASP A 546 -20.15 7.00 -6.19
N ALA A 547 -20.36 5.70 -6.41
CA ALA A 547 -19.44 4.64 -6.05
C ALA A 547 -18.98 3.90 -7.32
N PRO A 548 -17.67 3.74 -7.56
CA PRO A 548 -17.17 3.03 -8.72
C PRO A 548 -17.51 1.54 -8.64
N MET A 549 -17.92 0.97 -9.77
CA MET A 549 -18.35 -0.43 -9.90
C MET A 549 -17.49 -1.22 -10.89
N TRP A 550 -16.96 -0.54 -11.92
CA TRP A 550 -16.17 -1.14 -12.98
C TRP A 550 -15.27 -0.09 -13.65
N GLY A 551 -14.18 -0.49 -14.29
CA GLY A 551 -13.37 0.44 -15.08
C GLY A 551 -12.47 -0.25 -16.10
N ALA A 552 -12.06 0.48 -17.13
CA ALA A 552 -11.07 0.02 -18.09
C ALA A 552 -10.36 1.16 -18.80
N SER A 553 -9.23 0.81 -19.42
CA SER A 553 -8.55 1.67 -20.38
C SER A 553 -9.34 1.78 -21.69
N ALA A 554 -9.59 3.00 -22.16
CA ALA A 554 -10.23 3.34 -23.42
C ALA A 554 -9.33 4.29 -24.22
N GLY A 555 -8.28 3.74 -24.84
CA GLY A 555 -7.29 4.55 -25.56
C GLY A 555 -6.31 5.21 -24.59
N GLN A 556 -6.18 6.53 -24.65
CA GLN A 556 -5.36 7.32 -23.73
C GLN A 556 -6.11 7.73 -22.45
N ALA A 557 -7.38 7.35 -22.32
CA ALA A 557 -8.19 7.64 -21.16
C ALA A 557 -8.52 6.40 -20.36
N ALA A 558 -8.76 6.57 -19.06
CA ALA A 558 -9.45 5.62 -18.23
C ALA A 558 -10.94 5.98 -18.16
N ILE A 559 -11.82 5.00 -18.37
CA ILE A 559 -13.26 5.15 -18.14
C ILE A 559 -13.63 4.34 -16.90
N ILE A 560 -14.29 4.98 -15.95
CA ILE A 560 -14.79 4.37 -14.72
C ILE A 560 -16.31 4.47 -14.73
N LEU A 561 -16.98 3.34 -14.52
CA LEU A 561 -18.43 3.26 -14.40
C LEU A 561 -18.81 3.23 -12.92
N GLY A 562 -19.59 4.21 -12.50
CA GLY A 562 -20.19 4.28 -11.18
C GLY A 562 -21.59 3.67 -11.13
N GLN A 563 -22.19 3.69 -9.94
CA GLN A 563 -23.59 3.32 -9.73
C GLN A 563 -24.57 4.33 -10.33
N ARG A 564 -24.14 5.58 -10.56
CA ARG A 564 -25.02 6.67 -11.04
C ARG A 564 -24.59 7.25 -12.38
N GLY A 565 -23.31 7.20 -12.75
CA GLY A 565 -22.81 7.71 -14.02
C GLY A 565 -21.56 7.02 -14.54
N ALA A 566 -21.08 7.46 -15.70
CA ALA A 566 -19.78 7.09 -16.26
C ALA A 566 -18.83 8.30 -16.20
N TYR A 567 -17.55 8.05 -15.94
CA TYR A 567 -16.54 9.08 -15.73
C TYR A 567 -15.33 8.82 -16.61
N SER A 568 -14.71 9.87 -17.12
CA SER A 568 -13.45 9.79 -17.86
C SER A 568 -12.32 10.50 -17.11
N MET A 569 -11.12 9.97 -17.27
CA MET A 569 -9.86 10.55 -16.80
C MET A 569 -8.82 10.45 -17.90
N PHE A 570 -8.01 11.50 -18.05
CA PHE A 570 -6.97 11.58 -19.08
C PHE A 570 -5.61 11.82 -18.43
N GLY A 571 -4.57 11.18 -18.95
CA GLY A 571 -3.20 11.37 -18.49
C GLY A 571 -2.32 10.20 -18.90
N LEU A 572 -1.00 10.36 -18.75
CA LEU A 572 -0.04 9.30 -19.05
C LEU A 572 0.56 8.68 -17.79
N THR A 573 0.44 9.36 -16.66
CA THR A 573 0.96 8.91 -15.37
C THR A 573 -0.04 9.23 -14.26
N PRO A 574 -0.01 8.54 -13.11
CA PRO A 574 -1.03 8.73 -12.08
C PRO A 574 -1.15 10.19 -11.59
N THR A 575 -0.06 10.93 -11.47
CA THR A 575 -0.08 12.35 -11.05
C THR A 575 -0.51 13.33 -12.12
N THR A 576 -0.35 12.98 -13.39
CA THR A 576 -0.75 13.83 -14.52
C THR A 576 -2.18 13.56 -14.96
N MET A 577 -2.84 12.58 -14.34
CA MET A 577 -4.25 12.30 -14.57
C MET A 577 -5.12 13.49 -14.18
N THR A 578 -6.07 13.84 -15.04
CA THR A 578 -7.15 14.74 -14.68
C THR A 578 -8.03 14.11 -13.60
N PRO A 579 -8.68 14.89 -12.73
CA PRO A 579 -9.75 14.38 -11.87
C PRO A 579 -10.82 13.66 -12.69
N PRO A 580 -11.54 12.66 -12.12
CA PRO A 580 -12.64 12.02 -12.81
C PRO A 580 -13.71 13.04 -13.17
N LYS A 581 -14.10 13.09 -14.45
CA LYS A 581 -15.18 13.96 -14.93
C LYS A 581 -16.35 13.11 -15.38
N GLN A 582 -17.53 13.37 -14.83
CA GLN A 582 -18.74 12.68 -15.25
C GLN A 582 -19.04 13.02 -16.71
N LEU A 583 -19.29 12.00 -17.52
CA LEU A 583 -19.75 12.16 -18.89
C LEU A 583 -21.21 12.64 -18.87
N ALA A 584 -21.49 13.70 -19.63
CA ALA A 584 -22.84 14.24 -19.74
C ALA A 584 -23.84 13.16 -20.18
N ASP A 585 -25.03 13.18 -19.61
CA ASP A 585 -26.14 12.22 -19.85
C ASP A 585 -25.83 10.74 -19.54
N SER A 586 -24.65 10.45 -18.99
CA SER A 586 -24.30 9.07 -18.60
C SER A 586 -25.22 8.50 -17.54
N ARG A 587 -25.30 7.17 -17.54
CA ARG A 587 -26.07 6.37 -16.58
C ARG A 587 -25.12 5.47 -15.81
N GLY A 588 -25.52 5.08 -14.61
CA GLY A 588 -24.79 4.06 -13.85
C GLY A 588 -24.86 2.69 -14.52
N VAL A 589 -23.87 1.86 -14.25
CA VAL A 589 -23.83 0.48 -14.77
C VAL A 589 -24.79 -0.43 -13.98
N TYR A 590 -25.48 -1.32 -14.69
CA TYR A 590 -26.28 -2.38 -14.10
C TYR A 590 -25.36 -3.51 -13.64
N GLY A 591 -25.12 -3.58 -12.32
CA GLY A 591 -24.16 -4.51 -11.73
C GLY A 591 -22.76 -4.21 -12.24
N ARG A 592 -22.22 -5.12 -13.07
CA ARG A 592 -20.89 -4.99 -13.70
C ARG A 592 -20.88 -5.44 -15.16
N ALA A 593 -22.05 -5.39 -15.80
CA ALA A 593 -22.18 -5.76 -17.21
C ALA A 593 -21.54 -4.67 -18.08
N ALA A 594 -20.21 -4.69 -18.15
CA ALA A 594 -19.37 -3.73 -18.86
C ALA A 594 -18.20 -4.46 -19.53
N ALA A 595 -17.76 -3.93 -20.68
CA ALA A 595 -16.60 -4.45 -21.39
C ALA A 595 -15.96 -3.36 -22.25
N ARG A 596 -14.65 -3.49 -22.51
CA ARG A 596 -13.97 -2.61 -23.45
C ARG A 596 -14.40 -2.95 -24.87
N TRP A 597 -14.82 -1.95 -25.63
CA TRP A 597 -15.18 -2.11 -27.04
C TRP A 597 -14.67 -0.93 -27.86
N ARG A 598 -14.96 -0.94 -29.15
CA ARG A 598 -14.71 0.19 -30.05
C ARG A 598 -16.02 0.65 -30.63
N GLY A 599 -16.18 1.96 -30.79
CA GLY A 599 -17.27 2.57 -31.54
C GLY A 599 -17.23 2.24 -33.02
N ASP A 600 -18.27 2.62 -33.74
CA ASP A 600 -18.34 2.40 -35.20
C ASP A 600 -17.35 3.28 -35.97
N ASN A 601 -16.95 4.40 -35.36
CA ASN A 601 -15.86 5.24 -35.81
C ASN A 601 -14.46 4.67 -35.43
N GLY A 602 -14.40 3.49 -34.82
CA GLY A 602 -13.16 2.85 -34.35
C GLY A 602 -12.61 3.43 -33.04
N GLN A 603 -13.24 4.46 -32.46
CA GLN A 603 -12.80 5.08 -31.21
C GLN A 603 -12.92 4.08 -30.05
N PRO A 604 -11.87 3.90 -29.24
CA PRO A 604 -11.96 3.02 -28.08
C PRO A 604 -12.93 3.58 -27.04
N GLY A 605 -13.72 2.71 -26.44
CA GLY A 605 -14.69 3.07 -25.42
C GLY A 605 -15.01 1.90 -24.49
N VAL A 606 -15.96 2.12 -23.60
CA VAL A 606 -16.50 1.09 -22.72
C VAL A 606 -17.98 0.96 -23.00
N ILE A 607 -18.39 -0.20 -23.50
CA ILE A 607 -19.80 -0.56 -23.58
C ILE A 607 -20.24 -1.09 -22.23
N TYR A 608 -21.47 -0.76 -21.83
CA TYR A 608 -22.07 -1.24 -20.59
C TYR A 608 -23.58 -1.32 -20.71
N LEU A 609 -24.17 -2.26 -19.97
CA LEU A 609 -25.60 -2.27 -19.69
C LEU A 609 -25.84 -1.26 -18.57
N ALA A 610 -26.60 -0.20 -18.85
CA ALA A 610 -26.91 0.82 -17.87
C ALA A 610 -28.06 0.40 -16.95
N ALA A 611 -28.27 1.15 -15.85
CA ALA A 611 -29.35 0.92 -14.89
C ALA A 611 -30.76 1.02 -15.49
N ASP A 612 -30.91 1.66 -16.65
CA ASP A 612 -32.16 1.67 -17.44
C ASP A 612 -32.35 0.42 -18.31
N LEU A 613 -31.43 -0.55 -18.20
CA LEU A 613 -31.38 -1.83 -18.91
C LEU A 613 -31.18 -1.71 -20.43
N ASN A 614 -30.65 -0.57 -20.90
CA ASN A 614 -30.21 -0.40 -22.30
C ASN A 614 -28.68 -0.45 -22.40
N LEU A 615 -28.17 -0.75 -23.60
CA LEU A 615 -26.73 -0.71 -23.87
C LEU A 615 -26.29 0.71 -24.23
N TRP A 616 -25.27 1.16 -23.51
CA TRP A 616 -24.62 2.46 -23.69
C TRP A 616 -23.14 2.27 -23.95
N LEU A 617 -22.57 3.14 -24.76
CA LEU A 617 -21.13 3.19 -25.03
C LEU A 617 -20.59 4.53 -24.57
N ALA A 618 -19.67 4.48 -23.60
CA ALA A 618 -18.94 5.64 -23.11
C ALA A 618 -17.65 5.81 -23.90
N TYR A 619 -17.44 7.04 -24.41
CA TYR A 619 -16.21 7.45 -25.07
C TYR A 619 -15.49 8.51 -24.26
N ALA A 620 -14.16 8.44 -24.33
CA ALA A 620 -13.29 9.53 -23.95
C ALA A 620 -12.81 10.24 -25.23
N ALA A 621 -13.01 11.55 -25.31
CA ALA A 621 -12.54 12.36 -26.43
C ALA A 621 -11.41 13.27 -25.96
N GLU A 622 -10.22 13.12 -26.55
CA GLU A 622 -9.14 14.10 -26.43
C GLU A 622 -9.39 15.24 -27.43
N GLY A 623 -9.37 16.49 -26.96
CA GLY A 623 -9.31 17.65 -27.86
C GLY A 623 -10.20 18.84 -27.55
N VAL A 624 -11.02 18.83 -26.49
CA VAL A 624 -11.79 20.03 -26.11
C VAL A 624 -11.13 20.69 -24.90
N ALA A 625 -10.37 21.74 -25.17
CA ALA A 625 -9.94 22.69 -24.15
C ALA A 625 -11.20 23.24 -23.44
N GLY A 626 -11.41 22.83 -22.18
CA GLY A 626 -12.56 23.25 -21.37
C GLY A 626 -13.81 22.40 -21.61
N ASP A 627 -14.18 21.62 -20.59
CA ASP A 627 -15.54 21.17 -20.27
C ASP A 627 -16.24 20.02 -21.03
N ALA A 628 -15.75 19.49 -22.16
CA ALA A 628 -16.35 18.29 -22.79
C ALA A 628 -15.38 17.10 -22.87
N GLY A 629 -15.16 16.42 -21.74
CA GLY A 629 -14.17 15.32 -21.58
C GLY A 629 -14.57 13.95 -22.15
N GLY A 630 -15.57 13.88 -23.03
CA GLY A 630 -16.13 12.64 -23.56
C GLY A 630 -17.65 12.72 -23.70
N TYR A 631 -18.27 11.64 -24.17
CA TYR A 631 -19.72 11.55 -24.33
C TYR A 631 -20.17 10.09 -24.20
N VAL A 632 -21.46 9.90 -23.99
CA VAL A 632 -22.09 8.57 -24.09
C VAL A 632 -23.01 8.53 -25.30
N GLU A 633 -23.16 7.36 -25.91
CA GLU A 633 -24.20 7.11 -26.89
C GLU A 633 -24.97 5.84 -26.53
N GLU A 634 -26.28 5.87 -26.74
CA GLU A 634 -27.09 4.65 -26.64
C GLU A 634 -26.88 3.83 -27.93
N VAL A 635 -26.35 2.61 -27.81
CA VAL A 635 -26.06 1.74 -28.97
C VAL A 635 -27.21 0.79 -29.31
N SER A 636 -28.26 0.78 -28.49
CA SER A 636 -29.44 -0.08 -28.67
C SER A 636 -30.80 0.66 -28.77
N PRO A 637 -30.89 1.89 -29.35
CA PRO A 637 -32.08 2.72 -29.24
C PRO A 637 -33.33 2.14 -29.92
N LEU A 638 -33.15 1.29 -30.93
CA LEU A 638 -34.25 0.59 -31.61
C LEU A 638 -34.72 -0.68 -30.88
N ASN A 639 -33.99 -1.10 -29.85
CA ASN A 639 -34.20 -2.35 -29.12
C ASN A 639 -34.45 -2.12 -27.62
N LYS A 640 -34.96 -0.94 -27.25
CA LYS A 640 -35.27 -0.58 -25.86
C LYS A 640 -36.18 -1.62 -25.23
N GLY A 641 -35.83 -2.07 -24.02
CA GLY A 641 -36.57 -3.08 -23.28
C GLY A 641 -36.36 -4.54 -23.74
N VAL A 642 -35.98 -4.78 -25.01
CA VAL A 642 -35.80 -6.13 -25.56
C VAL A 642 -34.74 -6.92 -24.79
N ILE A 643 -33.65 -6.26 -24.37
CA ILE A 643 -32.57 -6.90 -23.60
C ILE A 643 -33.08 -7.36 -22.24
N ALA A 644 -33.79 -6.47 -21.53
CA ALA A 644 -34.36 -6.76 -20.23
C ALA A 644 -35.40 -7.89 -20.31
N ASP A 645 -36.32 -7.81 -21.26
CA ASP A 645 -37.39 -8.79 -21.46
C ASP A 645 -36.82 -10.16 -21.84
N TRP A 646 -35.87 -10.18 -22.79
CA TRP A 646 -35.25 -11.42 -23.26
C TRP A 646 -34.45 -12.11 -22.17
N LEU A 647 -33.59 -11.37 -21.47
CA LEU A 647 -32.79 -11.88 -20.36
C LEU A 647 -33.62 -12.04 -19.07
N GLN A 648 -34.91 -11.69 -19.09
CA GLN A 648 -35.80 -11.74 -17.92
C GLN A 648 -35.22 -10.98 -16.72
N ILE A 649 -34.69 -9.80 -16.96
CA ILE A 649 -34.17 -8.91 -15.92
C ILE A 649 -35.36 -8.16 -15.32
N THR A 650 -35.59 -8.38 -14.03
CA THR A 650 -36.66 -7.75 -13.25
C THR A 650 -36.07 -6.92 -12.11
N SER A 651 -36.90 -6.15 -11.42
CA SER A 651 -36.49 -5.35 -10.25
C SER A 651 -35.92 -6.18 -9.08
N SER A 652 -36.18 -7.49 -9.03
CA SER A 652 -35.65 -8.42 -8.02
C SER A 652 -34.46 -9.24 -8.50
N THR A 653 -34.02 -9.08 -9.75
CA THR A 653 -32.91 -9.85 -10.30
C THR A 653 -31.61 -9.35 -9.68
N ASP A 654 -30.78 -10.26 -9.16
CA ASP A 654 -29.42 -9.91 -8.73
C ASP A 654 -28.62 -9.41 -9.96
N PRO A 655 -28.19 -8.13 -9.99
CA PRO A 655 -27.46 -7.57 -11.11
C PRO A 655 -26.15 -8.29 -11.43
N MET A 656 -25.60 -9.04 -10.48
CA MET A 656 -24.36 -9.81 -10.65
C MET A 656 -24.53 -11.07 -11.51
N THR A 657 -25.78 -11.48 -11.79
CA THR A 657 -26.08 -12.63 -12.64
C THR A 657 -25.98 -12.34 -14.14
N VAL A 658 -25.84 -11.06 -14.51
CA VAL A 658 -25.67 -10.62 -15.89
C VAL A 658 -24.19 -10.40 -16.15
N THR A 659 -23.63 -11.10 -17.13
CA THR A 659 -22.24 -10.93 -17.54
C THR A 659 -22.20 -10.34 -18.93
N MET A 660 -21.17 -9.53 -19.21
CA MET A 660 -20.94 -9.00 -20.54
C MET A 660 -19.54 -9.35 -21.02
N ALA A 661 -19.43 -9.71 -22.30
CA ALA A 661 -18.20 -10.12 -22.94
C ALA A 661 -18.15 -9.56 -24.36
N VAL A 662 -16.98 -9.17 -24.83
CA VAL A 662 -16.77 -8.79 -26.24
C VAL A 662 -16.11 -9.95 -26.95
N ASP A 663 -16.68 -10.40 -28.06
CA ASP A 663 -15.99 -11.31 -28.96
C ASP A 663 -15.14 -10.49 -29.94
N PRO A 664 -13.80 -10.50 -29.80
CA PRO A 664 -12.93 -9.74 -30.68
C PRO A 664 -12.80 -10.37 -32.07
N VAL A 665 -13.17 -11.65 -32.24
CA VAL A 665 -13.08 -12.36 -33.52
C VAL A 665 -14.24 -12.00 -34.43
N GLU A 666 -15.45 -11.89 -33.86
CA GLU A 666 -16.65 -11.52 -34.59
C GLU A 666 -17.03 -10.03 -34.40
N ASP A 667 -16.24 -9.29 -33.62
CA ASP A 667 -16.45 -7.88 -33.26
C ASP A 667 -17.89 -7.58 -32.80
N CYS A 668 -18.34 -8.35 -31.81
CA CYS A 668 -19.68 -8.24 -31.25
C CYS A 668 -19.67 -8.25 -29.72
N VAL A 669 -20.77 -7.81 -29.12
CA VAL A 669 -20.94 -7.72 -27.68
C VAL A 669 -22.00 -8.71 -27.24
N TRP A 670 -21.64 -9.56 -26.29
CA TRP A 670 -22.48 -10.57 -25.68
C TRP A 670 -22.95 -10.09 -24.31
N VAL A 671 -24.26 -10.04 -24.10
CA VAL A 671 -24.88 -9.87 -22.78
C VAL A 671 -25.53 -11.20 -22.42
N LEU A 672 -25.10 -11.80 -21.31
CA LEU A 672 -25.39 -13.19 -20.95
C LEU A 672 -26.09 -13.24 -19.60
N LYS A 673 -27.12 -14.09 -19.49
CA LYS A 673 -27.76 -14.45 -18.22
C LYS A 673 -28.29 -15.88 -18.27
N GLY A 674 -27.68 -16.78 -17.50
CA GLY A 674 -28.08 -18.19 -17.44
C GLY A 674 -27.95 -18.90 -18.78
N THR A 675 -29.07 -19.31 -19.37
CA THR A 675 -29.11 -19.95 -20.71
C THR A 675 -29.31 -18.96 -21.85
N ARG A 676 -29.55 -17.69 -21.57
CA ARG A 676 -29.89 -16.70 -22.60
C ARG A 676 -28.75 -15.74 -22.86
N ALA A 677 -28.64 -15.34 -24.12
CA ALA A 677 -27.71 -14.33 -24.57
C ALA A 677 -28.39 -13.33 -25.48
N VAL A 678 -27.89 -12.11 -25.46
CA VAL A 678 -28.16 -11.07 -26.46
C VAL A 678 -26.84 -10.72 -27.09
N VAL A 679 -26.77 -10.76 -28.43
CA VAL A 679 -25.55 -10.44 -29.18
C VAL A 679 -25.81 -9.19 -30.00
N LEU A 680 -25.10 -8.11 -29.67
CA LEU A 680 -25.08 -6.88 -30.43
C LEU A 680 -23.90 -6.92 -31.40
N ARG A 681 -24.18 -7.01 -32.70
CA ARG A 681 -23.12 -6.95 -33.72
C ARG A 681 -22.89 -5.52 -34.19
N ARG A 682 -21.84 -5.33 -35.00
CA ARG A 682 -21.60 -4.09 -35.74
C ARG A 682 -22.79 -3.70 -36.61
N PRO A 683 -22.95 -2.40 -36.91
CA PRO A 683 -23.91 -1.96 -37.90
C PRO A 683 -23.70 -2.76 -39.18
N SER A 684 -24.78 -3.32 -39.70
CA SER A 684 -24.74 -3.99 -40.98
C SER A 684 -24.32 -2.98 -42.04
N LEU A 685 -23.39 -3.39 -42.91
CA LEU A 685 -22.97 -2.60 -44.09
C LEU A 685 -24.14 -2.34 -45.05
N LEU A 686 -25.26 -3.03 -44.85
CA LEU A 686 -26.42 -2.97 -45.71
C LEU A 686 -27.39 -1.88 -45.23
N ASP A 687 -28.01 -2.02 -44.06
CA ASP A 687 -29.04 -1.09 -43.57
C ASP A 687 -28.49 -0.04 -42.59
N GLY A 688 -27.21 -0.10 -42.23
CA GLY A 688 -26.58 0.76 -41.23
C GLY A 688 -27.12 0.55 -39.81
N LYS A 689 -27.98 -0.45 -39.57
CA LYS A 689 -28.56 -0.75 -38.25
C LYS A 689 -27.74 -1.83 -37.57
N ARG A 690 -27.70 -1.78 -36.23
CA ARG A 690 -27.09 -2.84 -35.41
C ARG A 690 -28.09 -3.97 -35.23
N PRO A 691 -27.81 -5.18 -35.77
CA PRO A 691 -28.67 -6.32 -35.52
C PRO A 691 -28.46 -6.79 -34.07
N LEU A 692 -29.58 -7.09 -33.42
CA LEU A 692 -29.62 -7.69 -32.10
C LEU A 692 -30.06 -9.15 -32.25
N GLU A 693 -29.17 -10.10 -31.95
CA GLU A 693 -29.47 -11.52 -32.03
C GLU A 693 -29.86 -12.03 -30.64
N LEU A 694 -31.04 -12.65 -30.50
CA LEU A 694 -31.46 -13.24 -29.22
C LEU A 694 -31.24 -14.75 -29.27
N MET A 695 -30.53 -15.26 -28.27
CA MET A 695 -30.09 -16.66 -28.22
C MET A 695 -30.47 -17.29 -26.88
N GLU A 696 -30.79 -18.57 -26.91
CA GLU A 696 -31.06 -19.45 -25.78
C GLU A 696 -30.38 -20.81 -26.00
N TYR A 697 -29.52 -21.18 -25.07
CA TYR A 697 -28.67 -22.36 -25.13
C TYR A 697 -29.19 -23.47 -24.22
N ALA A 698 -29.31 -24.68 -24.76
CA ALA A 698 -29.77 -25.82 -23.98
C ALA A 698 -28.70 -26.25 -22.97
N GLY A 699 -29.07 -26.41 -21.70
CA GLY A 699 -28.18 -26.96 -20.65
C GLY A 699 -26.94 -26.13 -20.32
N ALA A 700 -26.87 -24.88 -20.80
CA ALA A 700 -25.71 -24.01 -20.70
C ALA A 700 -25.46 -23.48 -19.28
N GLY A 701 -26.48 -22.99 -18.58
CA GLY A 701 -26.40 -22.60 -17.15
C GLY A 701 -25.12 -21.84 -16.76
N TRP A 702 -24.71 -20.85 -17.56
CA TRP A 702 -23.43 -20.17 -17.37
C TRP A 702 -23.48 -19.18 -16.21
N THR A 703 -22.36 -19.10 -15.52
CA THR A 703 -22.19 -18.28 -14.30
C THR A 703 -21.16 -17.18 -14.48
N HIS A 704 -20.17 -17.38 -15.35
CA HIS A 704 -19.08 -16.45 -15.61
C HIS A 704 -18.71 -16.48 -17.09
N ALA A 705 -18.21 -15.34 -17.59
CA ALA A 705 -17.73 -15.20 -18.95
C ALA A 705 -16.37 -14.51 -18.97
N THR A 706 -15.51 -14.90 -19.90
CA THR A 706 -14.26 -14.21 -20.21
C THR A 706 -14.01 -14.24 -21.71
N THR A 707 -13.12 -13.37 -22.18
CA THR A 707 -12.83 -13.19 -23.61
C THR A 707 -11.36 -13.44 -23.89
N ASP A 708 -11.09 -14.30 -24.86
CA ASP A 708 -9.76 -14.55 -25.40
C ASP A 708 -9.64 -13.84 -26.77
N PRO A 709 -8.64 -12.95 -26.97
CA PRO A 709 -8.40 -12.25 -28.24
C PRO A 709 -8.33 -13.14 -29.48
N ARG A 710 -7.89 -14.39 -29.33
CA ARG A 710 -7.70 -15.35 -30.41
C ARG A 710 -8.84 -16.37 -30.49
N ARG A 711 -9.49 -16.65 -29.37
CA ARG A 711 -10.41 -17.80 -29.23
C ARG A 711 -11.86 -17.42 -28.93
N GLY A 712 -12.16 -16.12 -28.83
CA GLY A 712 -13.52 -15.62 -28.63
C GLY A 712 -13.99 -15.75 -27.18
N VAL A 713 -15.30 -15.94 -27.00
CA VAL A 713 -15.94 -16.00 -25.68
C VAL A 713 -15.78 -17.38 -25.03
N ARG A 714 -15.39 -17.38 -23.75
CA ARG A 714 -15.29 -18.56 -22.88
C ARG A 714 -16.25 -18.42 -21.72
N LEU A 715 -16.96 -19.49 -21.37
CA LEU A 715 -18.03 -19.46 -20.38
C LEU A 715 -17.84 -20.59 -19.37
N ALA A 716 -18.06 -20.34 -18.08
CA ALA A 716 -18.05 -21.37 -17.05
C ALA A 716 -19.48 -21.73 -16.62
N ARG A 717 -19.80 -23.02 -16.60
CA ARG A 717 -21.03 -23.55 -16.01
C ARG A 717 -20.91 -23.67 -14.50
N ALA A 718 -22.05 -23.74 -13.81
CA ALA A 718 -22.07 -24.06 -12.37
C ALA A 718 -21.36 -25.40 -12.02
N GLY A 719 -21.36 -26.37 -12.94
CA GLY A 719 -20.65 -27.65 -12.78
C GLY A 719 -19.15 -27.61 -13.12
N GLY A 720 -18.57 -26.44 -13.39
CA GLY A 720 -17.13 -26.27 -13.62
C GLY A 720 -16.66 -26.59 -15.04
N ILE A 721 -17.55 -26.99 -15.94
CA ILE A 721 -17.24 -27.10 -17.37
C ILE A 721 -16.98 -25.70 -17.92
N ILE A 722 -15.88 -25.54 -18.64
CA ILE A 722 -15.59 -24.33 -19.41
C ILE A 722 -15.96 -24.61 -20.86
N ASP A 723 -16.86 -23.82 -21.42
CA ASP A 723 -17.28 -23.90 -22.81
C ASP A 723 -16.61 -22.82 -23.66
N SER A 724 -16.38 -23.19 -24.92
CA SER A 724 -16.15 -22.28 -26.03
C SER A 724 -17.48 -21.94 -26.70
N LEU A 725 -17.71 -20.66 -26.95
CA LEU A 725 -18.88 -20.21 -27.69
C LEU A 725 -18.56 -20.02 -29.18
N GLU A 726 -19.52 -20.36 -30.05
CA GLU A 726 -19.50 -20.31 -31.51
C GLU A 726 -18.43 -21.15 -32.23
N ARG A 727 -17.23 -21.32 -31.67
CA ARG A 727 -16.08 -21.95 -32.32
C ARG A 727 -15.58 -23.13 -31.53
N HIS A 728 -15.19 -24.20 -32.20
CA HIS A 728 -14.61 -25.35 -31.54
C HIS A 728 -13.25 -24.96 -30.92
N PRO A 729 -12.98 -25.32 -29.65
CA PRO A 729 -11.80 -24.85 -28.94
C PRO A 729 -10.45 -25.26 -29.56
N THR A 730 -10.42 -26.38 -30.30
CA THR A 730 -9.20 -26.91 -30.92
C THR A 730 -9.12 -26.67 -32.43
N THR A 731 -10.23 -26.74 -33.16
CA THR A 731 -10.23 -26.61 -34.64
C THR A 731 -10.58 -25.21 -35.12
N PHE A 732 -11.08 -24.35 -34.22
CA PHE A 732 -11.53 -22.97 -34.50
C PHE A 732 -12.65 -22.84 -35.56
N GLN A 733 -13.23 -23.97 -35.98
CA GLN A 733 -14.37 -24.02 -36.89
C GLN A 733 -15.66 -23.65 -36.15
N LYS A 734 -16.64 -23.05 -36.87
CA LYS A 734 -17.95 -22.74 -36.29
C LYS A 734 -18.68 -24.02 -35.87
N ILE A 735 -19.20 -24.02 -34.65
CA ILE A 735 -19.95 -25.14 -34.07
C ILE A 735 -21.35 -25.13 -34.68
N THR A 736 -21.61 -26.07 -35.59
CA THR A 736 -22.87 -26.17 -36.33
C THR A 736 -23.32 -27.63 -36.47
N GLY A 737 -24.59 -27.84 -36.86
CA GLY A 737 -25.18 -29.17 -37.09
C GLY A 737 -25.37 -29.99 -35.81
N THR A 738 -25.42 -31.32 -35.95
CA THR A 738 -25.84 -32.28 -34.91
C THR A 738 -24.96 -32.33 -33.65
N ASN A 739 -23.85 -31.61 -33.61
CA ASN A 739 -22.95 -31.51 -32.46
C ASN A 739 -23.08 -30.16 -31.72
N ILE A 740 -24.11 -29.37 -32.03
CA ILE A 740 -24.42 -28.11 -31.34
C ILE A 740 -24.77 -28.37 -29.87
N ASP A 741 -24.49 -27.38 -29.01
CA ASP A 741 -24.81 -27.35 -27.57
C ASP A 741 -24.37 -28.62 -26.80
N GLY A 742 -23.17 -29.12 -27.08
CA GLY A 742 -22.66 -30.32 -26.42
C GLY A 742 -23.44 -31.60 -26.72
N GLY A 743 -24.10 -31.65 -27.89
CA GLY A 743 -24.91 -32.78 -28.34
C GLY A 743 -26.37 -32.74 -27.86
N LEU A 744 -26.79 -31.67 -27.19
CA LEU A 744 -28.20 -31.45 -26.89
C LEU A 744 -28.90 -30.82 -28.10
N PRO A 745 -30.14 -31.23 -28.42
CA PRO A 745 -30.92 -30.58 -29.47
C PRO A 745 -31.04 -29.08 -29.19
N MET A 746 -30.80 -28.26 -30.21
CA MET A 746 -30.98 -26.82 -30.07
C MET A 746 -32.45 -26.51 -29.73
N PRO A 747 -32.76 -25.59 -28.80
CA PRO A 747 -34.13 -25.15 -28.61
C PRO A 747 -34.63 -24.52 -29.91
N VAL A 748 -35.87 -24.83 -30.30
CA VAL A 748 -36.45 -24.49 -31.61
C VAL A 748 -36.15 -23.04 -32.01
N GLY A 749 -35.39 -22.90 -33.09
CA GLY A 749 -35.03 -21.61 -33.68
C GLY A 749 -36.24 -20.98 -34.36
N HIS A 750 -36.47 -19.69 -34.14
CA HIS A 750 -37.50 -18.96 -34.85
C HIS A 750 -37.12 -17.53 -35.16
N TYR A 751 -37.72 -17.00 -36.22
CA TYR A 751 -37.54 -15.65 -36.71
C TYR A 751 -38.89 -15.09 -37.15
N THR A 752 -39.26 -13.89 -36.71
CA THR A 752 -40.46 -13.20 -37.22
C THR A 752 -40.03 -12.16 -38.27
N PRO A 753 -40.09 -12.49 -39.58
CA PRO A 753 -39.60 -11.62 -40.66
C PRO A 753 -40.20 -10.22 -40.71
N ALA A 754 -41.45 -10.05 -40.29
CA ALA A 754 -42.11 -8.78 -40.01
C ALA A 754 -43.59 -9.01 -39.69
N ARG A 755 -44.19 -7.97 -39.10
CA ARG A 755 -45.63 -7.82 -38.96
C ARG A 755 -46.21 -7.16 -40.22
N VAL A 756 -47.19 -7.79 -40.83
CA VAL A 756 -47.95 -7.22 -41.95
C VAL A 756 -49.13 -6.45 -41.39
N ILE A 757 -49.26 -5.18 -41.73
CA ILE A 757 -50.44 -4.37 -41.38
C ILE A 757 -51.11 -3.99 -42.69
N ALA A 758 -52.28 -4.55 -42.94
CA ALA A 758 -53.08 -4.25 -44.11
C ALA A 758 -54.57 -4.48 -43.77
N PRO A 759 -55.45 -3.49 -43.96
CA PRO A 759 -56.87 -3.61 -43.59
C PRO A 759 -57.52 -4.82 -44.26
N ARG A 760 -58.10 -5.72 -43.47
CA ARG A 760 -58.83 -6.93 -43.91
C ARG A 760 -58.21 -7.65 -45.10
N CYS A 761 -56.94 -7.98 -45.01
CA CYS A 761 -56.27 -8.76 -46.04
C CYS A 761 -56.32 -10.27 -45.74
N LEU A 762 -56.22 -11.05 -46.81
CA LEU A 762 -56.30 -12.50 -46.81
C LEU A 762 -54.93 -13.09 -47.16
N LEU A 763 -54.29 -13.79 -46.23
CA LEU A 763 -53.08 -14.55 -46.52
C LEU A 763 -53.46 -15.88 -47.20
N ARG A 764 -52.94 -16.14 -48.42
CA ARG A 764 -53.31 -17.33 -49.20
C ARG A 764 -52.20 -18.37 -49.31
N ARG A 765 -50.95 -17.93 -49.46
CA ARG A 765 -49.79 -18.80 -49.67
C ARG A 765 -48.56 -18.21 -49.00
N VAL A 766 -47.73 -19.09 -48.47
CA VAL A 766 -46.40 -18.76 -47.97
C VAL A 766 -45.36 -19.54 -48.76
N SER A 767 -44.29 -18.87 -49.19
CA SER A 767 -43.16 -19.48 -49.90
C SER A 767 -41.85 -19.17 -49.19
N VAL A 768 -40.90 -20.10 -49.26
CA VAL A 768 -39.56 -19.96 -48.67
C VAL A 768 -38.52 -20.22 -49.74
N ILE A 769 -37.59 -19.26 -49.90
CA ILE A 769 -36.39 -19.41 -50.73
C ILE A 769 -35.26 -19.83 -49.80
N ARG A 770 -34.49 -20.82 -50.24
CA ARG A 770 -33.40 -21.45 -49.48
C ARG A 770 -32.42 -22.11 -50.42
N PRO A 771 -31.14 -22.29 -50.03
CA PRO A 771 -30.12 -22.90 -50.88
C PRO A 771 -30.44 -24.36 -51.23
N THR A 772 -31.07 -25.10 -50.31
CA THR A 772 -31.48 -26.49 -50.52
C THR A 772 -32.91 -26.73 -50.06
N PHE A 773 -33.63 -27.62 -50.73
CA PHE A 773 -35.01 -27.99 -50.37
C PHE A 773 -35.11 -29.31 -49.60
N ALA A 774 -33.98 -29.84 -49.11
CA ALA A 774 -33.89 -31.20 -48.58
C ALA A 774 -34.69 -31.42 -47.28
N GLN A 775 -35.00 -30.36 -46.54
CA GLN A 775 -35.65 -30.44 -45.23
C GLN A 775 -36.98 -29.67 -45.20
N PRO A 776 -37.97 -30.09 -44.40
CA PRO A 776 -39.19 -29.31 -44.21
C PRO A 776 -38.93 -27.99 -43.46
N VAL A 777 -39.79 -27.00 -43.65
CA VAL A 777 -39.77 -25.72 -42.91
C VAL A 777 -41.16 -25.48 -42.33
N ASP A 778 -41.22 -25.17 -41.05
CA ASP A 778 -42.47 -24.84 -40.36
C ASP A 778 -42.65 -23.33 -40.25
N ILE A 779 -43.88 -22.88 -40.42
CA ILE A 779 -44.27 -21.48 -40.39
C ILE A 779 -45.54 -21.36 -39.56
N THR A 780 -45.50 -20.49 -38.57
CA THR A 780 -46.67 -20.11 -37.79
C THR A 780 -47.19 -18.79 -38.30
N VAL A 781 -48.48 -18.71 -38.61
CA VAL A 781 -49.14 -17.46 -38.97
C VAL A 781 -50.19 -17.14 -37.91
N THR A 782 -50.12 -15.94 -37.37
CA THR A 782 -51.12 -15.39 -36.44
C THR A 782 -51.76 -14.18 -37.09
N SER A 783 -53.06 -13.98 -36.93
CA SER A 783 -53.74 -12.77 -37.41
C SER A 783 -54.65 -12.19 -36.33
N THR A 784 -55.10 -10.94 -36.49
CA THR A 784 -56.00 -10.32 -35.51
C THR A 784 -57.33 -11.04 -35.35
N GLU A 785 -57.85 -11.65 -36.42
CA GLU A 785 -59.15 -12.35 -36.38
C GLU A 785 -59.02 -13.87 -36.26
N LYS A 786 -57.81 -14.45 -36.39
CA LYS A 786 -57.59 -15.90 -36.26
C LYS A 786 -56.37 -16.27 -35.41
N PRO A 787 -56.49 -17.32 -34.58
CA PRO A 787 -55.41 -17.79 -33.73
C PRO A 787 -54.24 -18.34 -34.57
N ALA A 788 -53.09 -18.44 -33.91
CA ALA A 788 -51.87 -18.99 -34.49
C ALA A 788 -52.11 -20.37 -35.15
N THR A 789 -51.78 -20.48 -36.43
CA THR A 789 -51.90 -21.72 -37.20
C THR A 789 -50.54 -22.10 -37.78
N ASN A 790 -50.16 -23.38 -37.60
CA ASN A 790 -48.88 -23.90 -38.09
C ASN A 790 -49.03 -24.55 -39.46
N TYR A 791 -48.09 -24.27 -40.35
CA TYR A 791 -48.01 -24.81 -41.69
C TYR A 791 -46.62 -25.37 -41.95
N THR A 792 -46.54 -26.59 -42.48
CA THR A 792 -45.27 -27.22 -42.87
C THR A 792 -45.11 -27.16 -44.38
N ILE A 793 -44.07 -26.47 -44.85
CA ILE A 793 -43.58 -26.60 -46.22
C ILE A 793 -42.74 -27.87 -46.26
N ALA A 794 -43.29 -28.93 -46.85
CA ALA A 794 -42.62 -30.22 -46.97
C ALA A 794 -41.26 -30.12 -47.68
N ALA A 795 -40.40 -31.12 -47.45
CA ALA A 795 -39.17 -31.28 -48.23
C ALA A 795 -39.48 -31.27 -49.75
N ASN A 796 -38.57 -30.72 -50.53
CA ASN A 796 -38.67 -30.54 -51.98
C ASN A 796 -39.80 -29.62 -52.46
N ARG A 797 -40.53 -28.94 -51.55
CA ARG A 797 -41.51 -27.91 -51.87
C ARG A 797 -40.96 -26.51 -51.57
N ARG A 798 -41.40 -25.54 -52.38
CA ARG A 798 -41.10 -24.10 -52.24
C ARG A 798 -42.15 -23.33 -51.45
N SER A 799 -43.38 -23.83 -51.41
CA SER A 799 -44.52 -23.12 -50.83
C SER A 799 -45.57 -24.09 -50.30
N VAL A 800 -46.42 -23.57 -49.42
CA VAL A 800 -47.61 -24.25 -48.89
C VAL A 800 -48.81 -23.30 -49.01
N GLN A 801 -49.95 -23.85 -49.42
CA GLN A 801 -51.22 -23.12 -49.46
C GLN A 801 -51.87 -23.18 -48.08
N LEU A 802 -52.42 -22.06 -47.63
CA LEU A 802 -53.02 -21.95 -46.31
C LEU A 802 -54.46 -22.52 -46.38
N SER A 803 -54.69 -23.61 -45.64
CA SER A 803 -55.94 -24.40 -45.66
C SER A 803 -57.16 -23.59 -45.23
N GLN A 804 -56.97 -22.66 -44.31
CA GLN A 804 -57.91 -21.60 -44.00
C GLN A 804 -57.16 -20.30 -44.27
N SER A 805 -57.55 -19.58 -45.30
CA SER A 805 -56.96 -18.28 -45.57
C SER A 805 -57.05 -17.40 -44.30
N GLN A 806 -55.91 -16.85 -43.86
CA GLN A 806 -55.84 -16.07 -42.63
C GLN A 806 -56.39 -14.67 -42.94
N ILE A 807 -57.45 -14.25 -42.25
CA ILE A 807 -58.07 -12.93 -42.43
C ILE A 807 -57.72 -12.10 -41.22
N GLY A 808 -57.37 -10.83 -41.43
CA GLY A 808 -57.16 -9.88 -40.37
C GLY A 808 -56.56 -8.59 -40.87
N ASP A 809 -56.47 -7.62 -39.98
CA ASP A 809 -55.85 -6.32 -40.21
C ASP A 809 -54.33 -6.37 -39.95
N VAL A 810 -53.91 -7.29 -39.09
CA VAL A 810 -52.50 -7.51 -38.74
C VAL A 810 -52.21 -9.01 -38.84
N HIS A 811 -51.10 -9.37 -39.50
CA HIS A 811 -50.60 -10.73 -39.62
C HIS A 811 -49.15 -10.81 -39.15
N ASP A 812 -48.90 -11.69 -38.19
CA ASP A 812 -47.55 -12.03 -37.72
C ASP A 812 -47.16 -13.39 -38.30
N VAL A 813 -46.14 -13.39 -39.16
CA VAL A 813 -45.58 -14.61 -39.74
C VAL A 813 -44.29 -14.93 -39.02
N ARG A 814 -44.24 -16.10 -38.39
CA ARG A 814 -43.08 -16.62 -37.67
C ARG A 814 -42.54 -17.83 -38.40
N LEU A 815 -41.28 -17.76 -38.79
CA LEU A 815 -40.51 -18.83 -39.41
C LEU A 815 -39.85 -19.67 -38.32
N VAL A 816 -39.98 -20.99 -38.40
CA VAL A 816 -39.23 -21.93 -37.57
C VAL A 816 -38.05 -22.46 -38.40
N VAL A 817 -36.85 -22.39 -37.83
CA VAL A 817 -35.60 -22.80 -38.47
C VAL A 817 -35.04 -24.03 -37.74
N PRO A 818 -35.23 -25.25 -38.30
CA PRO A 818 -34.65 -26.46 -37.75
C PRO A 818 -33.12 -26.46 -37.81
N GLU A 819 -32.51 -27.20 -36.90
CA GLU A 819 -31.05 -27.32 -36.74
C GLU A 819 -30.32 -27.83 -38.00
N GLY A 820 -30.99 -28.66 -38.81
CA GLY A 820 -30.39 -29.23 -40.02
C GLY A 820 -30.30 -28.28 -41.22
N HIS A 821 -30.93 -27.10 -41.18
CA HIS A 821 -31.05 -26.26 -42.38
C HIS A 821 -29.75 -25.55 -42.72
N ALA A 822 -29.37 -25.59 -44.00
CA ALA A 822 -28.22 -24.84 -44.54
C ALA A 822 -28.45 -23.33 -44.60
N GLY A 823 -29.70 -22.89 -44.38
CA GLY A 823 -30.11 -21.49 -44.37
C GLY A 823 -31.43 -21.26 -45.08
N ILE A 824 -32.09 -20.16 -44.76
CA ILE A 824 -33.31 -19.67 -45.41
C ILE A 824 -33.00 -18.27 -45.92
N ASP A 825 -33.12 -18.05 -47.23
CA ASP A 825 -32.71 -16.80 -47.90
C ASP A 825 -33.80 -15.74 -47.85
N LYS A 826 -35.08 -16.15 -47.97
CA LYS A 826 -36.23 -15.24 -48.04
C LYS A 826 -37.56 -15.94 -47.71
N VAL A 827 -38.52 -15.20 -47.15
CA VAL A 827 -39.94 -15.57 -47.09
C VAL A 827 -40.76 -14.67 -48.04
N GLU A 828 -41.68 -15.27 -48.80
CA GLU A 828 -42.64 -14.57 -49.66
C GLU A 828 -44.06 -14.88 -49.24
N LEU A 829 -44.86 -13.83 -49.06
CA LEU A 829 -46.28 -13.94 -48.76
C LEU A 829 -47.11 -13.55 -49.97
N GLU A 830 -48.13 -14.36 -50.26
CA GLU A 830 -49.16 -14.00 -51.23
C GLU A 830 -50.39 -13.49 -50.48
N ILE A 831 -50.69 -12.21 -50.67
CA ILE A 831 -51.77 -11.50 -50.00
C ILE A 831 -52.84 -11.14 -51.02
N TRP A 832 -54.08 -11.38 -50.64
CA TRP A 832 -55.26 -11.02 -51.41
C TRP A 832 -56.01 -9.96 -50.62
N MET A 833 -56.27 -8.80 -51.21
CA MET A 833 -57.16 -7.84 -50.57
C MET A 833 -58.58 -8.38 -50.64
N SER A 834 -59.26 -8.47 -49.49
CA SER A 834 -60.71 -8.71 -49.53
C SER A 834 -61.34 -7.51 -50.23
N ALA A 835 -62.31 -7.75 -51.12
CA ALA A 835 -63.08 -6.65 -51.68
C ALA A 835 -63.69 -5.87 -50.50
N PRO A 836 -63.68 -4.52 -50.51
CA PRO A 836 -64.41 -3.78 -49.50
C PRO A 836 -65.84 -4.30 -49.55
N ASN A 837 -66.32 -4.86 -48.43
CA ASN A 837 -67.73 -5.13 -48.28
C ASN A 837 -68.42 -3.79 -48.45
N HIS A 838 -68.96 -3.53 -49.65
CA HIS A 838 -69.95 -2.50 -49.81
C HIS A 838 -71.09 -2.87 -48.86
N PRO A 839 -71.47 -1.97 -47.93
CA PRO A 839 -72.56 -2.22 -47.01
C PRO A 839 -73.87 -2.54 -47.74
#